data_AF-A0A6A6K1A7-F1
#
_entry.id   AF-A0A6A6K1A7-F1
#
_cell.length_a   1.000
_cell.length_b   1.000
_cell.length_c   1.000
_cell.angle_alpha   90.00
_cell.angle_beta   90.00
_cell.angle_gamma   90.00
#
_symmetry.space_group_name_H-M   'P 1'
#
loop_
_entity.id
_entity.type
_entity.pdbx_description
1 polymer ?
#
loop_
_entity_poly.entity_id
_entity_poly.type
_entity_poly.pdbx_seq_one_letter_code
_entity_poly.pdbx_strand_id
1 'polypeptide(L)'
;MKFLGRLCCCVLLLFAALVFVPYLIDWNAHYGEYVFKQLGAATGSSGAVVKAIGNIEGRLLLPRLTVRNLYVECSEDAAGCAGTLSVDRLELSLDPLSMLMGAPKVRTISLYGLRTSVGGVTGMVGSQTKNGLGQVQIFDSVIVMGGAVGASASVYNAIHVKSATVRSDSNKLLSDAVLKIGGTKYLLSSKLERGAAGSAVRVELNSPNTSMILVGNGAAQDLFDDFDAKLEIKTGNLVELAQTVAVVTNYRVLSSVASTEEMALSASIKAAKGSGFEVKNLSMQSKNISGSLELACTHAPFCTASLNFSLVDLDALFPEGLGTEQDAYYADFQSSERFSLVPSWLDATVGLDVKEINYRGGVSRNLVAVASVRQGRIAVDRLLLDLPGKNNHLSVSGVTSEDASSIVPRFVGTLSAQGDDADTIVSWLLPLRADAHRTQGKKFALTGSLYVAPRVFSLLGARMYAGNTRAYGNVKYKYGKRGGEVIGDVTVSNFSVGGYRFAENFDVKHDVMDFTWLRSVSCPVKLAVKLQDFAVSSGLVKELSFLANLSQHKVSIEKISMRAVDGYDGLSDLEGRASVALSSRGMRPKVFVSLKSARYSDAFLRLPKFVEQVAEAPTNAASSSHRGEKSDKFLWSSRPIDLASFEGLDGSIEIHVKELFFGGRVFSDFTWLSTLKEGVMSMDKLHFTQGKKGVVDISGNIGMGEVSSLSLVVSASDVSIGAVDPKSDQSKGGKGKRAC
;
A
#
# COMPACT_ATOMS: atom_id res chain seq x y z
N MET A 1 63.47 25.28 -55.62
CA MET A 1 62.57 24.11 -55.66
C MET A 1 63.11 22.85 -54.94
N LYS A 2 64.38 22.46 -55.07
CA LYS A 2 64.93 21.24 -54.42
C LYS A 2 64.97 21.27 -52.88
N PHE A 3 65.15 22.44 -52.27
CA PHE A 3 65.12 22.60 -50.81
C PHE A 3 63.71 22.44 -50.23
N LEU A 4 62.70 23.02 -50.89
CA LEU A 4 61.29 22.88 -50.50
C LEU A 4 60.80 21.44 -50.68
N GLY A 5 61.24 20.74 -51.74
CA GLY A 5 60.95 19.32 -51.95
C GLY A 5 61.60 18.39 -50.91
N ARG A 6 62.85 18.66 -50.50
CA ARG A 6 63.53 17.92 -49.42
C ARG A 6 62.93 18.20 -48.05
N LEU A 7 62.54 19.44 -47.79
CA LEU A 7 61.87 19.81 -46.54
C LEU A 7 60.47 19.18 -46.47
N CYS A 8 59.70 19.19 -47.57
CA CYS A 8 58.41 18.51 -47.67
C CYS A 8 58.55 16.98 -47.52
N CYS A 9 59.60 16.39 -48.10
CA CYS A 9 59.89 14.95 -47.97
C CYS A 9 60.34 14.57 -46.55
N CYS A 10 61.16 15.38 -45.89
CA CYS A 10 61.50 15.19 -44.47
C CYS A 10 60.28 15.37 -43.56
N VAL A 11 59.42 16.36 -43.82
CA VAL A 11 58.17 16.55 -43.07
C VAL A 11 57.21 15.37 -43.29
N LEU A 12 57.10 14.86 -44.53
CA LEU A 12 56.30 13.67 -44.84
C LEU A 12 56.87 12.39 -44.19
N LEU A 13 58.19 12.20 -44.19
CA LEU A 13 58.84 11.08 -43.52
C LEU A 13 58.69 11.17 -42.00
N LEU A 14 58.78 12.36 -41.44
CA LEU A 14 58.59 12.60 -40.00
C LEU A 14 57.12 12.42 -39.60
N PHE A 15 56.18 12.85 -40.44
CA PHE A 15 54.76 12.59 -40.26
C PHE A 15 54.42 11.10 -40.40
N ALA A 16 54.96 10.42 -41.41
CA ALA A 16 54.82 8.98 -41.59
C ALA A 16 55.43 8.22 -40.40
N ALA A 17 56.61 8.59 -39.93
CA ALA A 17 57.21 8.01 -38.74
C ALA A 17 56.33 8.22 -37.50
N LEU A 18 55.79 9.42 -37.26
CA LEU A 18 54.88 9.68 -36.14
C LEU A 18 53.54 8.90 -36.22
N VAL A 19 53.13 8.47 -37.41
CA VAL A 19 51.91 7.67 -37.64
C VAL A 19 52.18 6.16 -37.56
N PHE A 20 53.31 5.69 -38.09
CA PHE A 20 53.63 4.26 -38.19
C PHE A 20 54.46 3.70 -37.02
N VAL A 21 55.37 4.49 -36.43
CA VAL A 21 56.18 4.07 -35.26
C VAL A 21 55.34 3.62 -34.06
N PRO A 22 54.17 4.24 -33.73
CA PRO A 22 53.32 3.75 -32.64
C PRO A 22 52.89 2.28 -32.81
N TYR A 23 52.77 1.75 -34.02
CA TYR A 23 52.37 0.35 -34.25
C TYR A 23 53.51 -0.65 -34.06
N LEU A 24 54.76 -0.18 -33.99
CA LEU A 24 55.96 -1.00 -33.80
C LEU A 24 56.42 -1.08 -32.33
N ILE A 25 55.85 -0.23 -31.46
CA ILE A 25 56.18 -0.18 -30.03
C ILE A 25 55.25 -1.11 -29.25
N ASP A 26 55.82 -1.99 -28.43
CA ASP A 26 55.06 -2.73 -27.43
C ASP A 26 54.77 -1.80 -26.23
N TRP A 27 53.63 -1.12 -26.30
CA TRP A 27 53.17 -0.19 -25.28
C TRP A 27 52.91 -0.88 -23.93
N ASN A 28 52.57 -2.18 -23.93
CA ASN A 28 52.37 -2.94 -22.69
C ASN A 28 53.70 -3.08 -21.94
N ALA A 29 54.77 -3.45 -22.64
CA ALA A 29 56.09 -3.64 -22.04
C ALA A 29 56.71 -2.33 -21.53
N HIS A 30 56.53 -1.22 -22.27
CA HIS A 30 57.20 0.05 -21.95
C HIS A 30 56.43 0.96 -20.98
N TYR A 31 55.10 0.95 -21.02
CA TYR A 31 54.27 1.88 -20.24
C TYR A 31 53.32 1.19 -19.27
N GLY A 32 53.27 -0.16 -19.26
CA GLY A 32 52.45 -0.93 -18.35
C GLY A 32 52.71 -0.56 -16.88
N GLU A 33 53.96 -0.65 -16.42
CA GLU A 33 54.32 -0.35 -15.03
C GLU A 33 53.99 1.09 -14.61
N TYR A 34 54.18 2.06 -15.51
CA TYR A 34 53.82 3.46 -15.27
C TYR A 34 52.29 3.63 -15.11
N VAL A 35 51.50 3.01 -15.99
CA VAL A 35 50.04 3.02 -15.91
C VAL A 35 49.55 2.31 -14.64
N PHE A 36 50.13 1.17 -14.29
CA PHE A 36 49.85 0.46 -13.03
C PHE A 36 50.19 1.29 -11.79
N LYS A 37 51.33 2.01 -11.79
CA LYS A 37 51.73 2.88 -10.68
C LYS A 37 50.78 4.06 -10.51
N GLN A 38 50.33 4.66 -11.61
CA GLN A 38 49.36 5.78 -11.59
C GLN A 38 47.95 5.32 -11.18
N LEU A 39 47.48 4.19 -11.70
CA LEU A 39 46.20 3.58 -11.30
C LEU A 39 46.23 3.06 -9.86
N GLY A 40 47.35 2.47 -9.44
CA GLY A 40 47.60 2.01 -8.08
C GLY A 40 47.70 3.17 -7.09
N ALA A 41 48.30 4.31 -7.46
CA ALA A 41 48.26 5.53 -6.64
C ALA A 41 46.85 6.13 -6.56
N ALA A 42 46.04 5.99 -7.62
CA ALA A 42 44.66 6.46 -7.66
C ALA A 42 43.71 5.65 -6.77
N THR A 43 44.01 4.34 -6.60
CA THR A 43 43.18 3.33 -5.92
C THR A 43 43.78 2.84 -4.59
N GLY A 44 45.03 3.19 -4.30
CA GLY A 44 45.79 2.68 -3.16
C GLY A 44 45.30 3.17 -1.80
N SER A 45 44.57 4.28 -1.74
CA SER A 45 43.91 4.75 -0.52
C SER A 45 42.61 4.01 -0.19
N SER A 46 42.13 3.12 -1.07
CA SER A 46 40.85 2.40 -0.91
C SER A 46 40.97 0.88 -0.75
N GLY A 47 42.20 0.32 -0.67
CA GLY A 47 42.41 -1.13 -0.46
C GLY A 47 42.06 -2.02 -1.67
N ALA A 48 41.96 -1.43 -2.85
CA ALA A 48 41.55 -2.09 -4.09
C ALA A 48 42.76 -2.59 -4.90
N VAL A 49 42.62 -3.75 -5.55
CA VAL A 49 43.68 -4.39 -6.36
C VAL A 49 43.22 -4.47 -7.81
N VAL A 50 44.08 -4.03 -8.73
CA VAL A 50 43.81 -4.12 -10.18
C VAL A 50 43.93 -5.59 -10.60
N LYS A 51 42.83 -6.20 -11.04
CA LYS A 51 42.78 -7.64 -11.40
C LYS A 51 42.94 -7.90 -12.90
N ALA A 52 42.48 -6.99 -13.75
CA ALA A 52 42.56 -7.16 -15.20
C ALA A 52 42.79 -5.83 -15.92
N ILE A 53 43.71 -5.85 -16.89
CA ILE A 53 43.98 -4.77 -17.84
C ILE A 53 43.97 -5.40 -19.24
N GLY A 54 43.20 -4.85 -20.18
CA GLY A 54 43.32 -5.19 -21.60
C GLY A 54 44.57 -4.57 -22.25
N ASN A 55 44.71 -4.68 -23.57
CA ASN A 55 45.87 -4.12 -24.27
C ASN A 55 45.94 -2.58 -24.14
N ILE A 56 47.16 -2.06 -23.95
CA ILE A 56 47.48 -0.63 -23.97
C ILE A 56 47.83 -0.23 -25.40
N GLU A 57 47.15 0.80 -25.92
CA GLU A 57 47.41 1.37 -27.25
C GLU A 57 47.93 2.81 -27.09
N GLY A 58 48.98 3.18 -27.82
CA GLY A 58 49.55 4.53 -27.77
C GLY A 58 49.55 5.25 -29.12
N ARG A 59 49.51 6.59 -29.09
CA ARG A 59 49.74 7.47 -30.27
C ARG A 59 50.80 8.52 -29.94
N LEU A 60 51.65 8.90 -30.89
CA LEU A 60 52.72 9.89 -30.69
C LEU A 60 52.37 11.33 -31.14
N LEU A 61 51.57 11.48 -32.21
CA LEU A 61 51.24 12.78 -32.83
C LEU A 61 50.33 13.67 -31.95
N LEU A 62 49.60 13.02 -31.04
CA LEU A 62 48.90 13.58 -29.88
C LEU A 62 49.05 12.53 -28.78
N PRO A 63 49.98 12.70 -27.82
CA PRO A 63 50.36 11.63 -26.93
C PRO A 63 49.20 11.19 -26.05
N ARG A 64 48.69 10.00 -26.36
CA ARG A 64 47.52 9.40 -25.72
C ARG A 64 47.80 7.93 -25.48
N LEU A 65 47.47 7.45 -24.28
CA LEU A 65 47.44 6.05 -23.92
C LEU A 65 45.99 5.63 -23.71
N THR A 66 45.56 4.56 -24.39
CA THR A 66 44.22 3.99 -24.25
C THR A 66 44.34 2.62 -23.60
N VAL A 67 43.55 2.40 -22.55
CA VAL A 67 43.44 1.13 -21.82
C VAL A 67 42.00 0.66 -21.92
N ARG A 68 41.76 -0.61 -22.26
CA ARG A 68 40.42 -1.18 -22.38
C ARG A 68 40.15 -2.21 -21.30
N ASN A 69 38.89 -2.38 -20.93
CA ASN A 69 38.40 -3.39 -19.99
C ASN A 69 39.17 -3.41 -18.67
N LEU A 70 39.26 -2.26 -18.01
CA LEU A 70 39.90 -2.14 -16.71
C LEU A 70 38.95 -2.64 -15.62
N TYR A 71 39.44 -3.54 -14.78
CA TYR A 71 38.68 -4.06 -13.66
C TYR A 71 39.49 -4.03 -12.35
N VAL A 72 38.91 -3.39 -11.34
CA VAL A 72 39.50 -3.25 -10.01
C VAL A 72 38.52 -3.83 -8.98
N GLU A 73 39.01 -4.81 -8.21
CA GLU A 73 38.27 -5.48 -7.15
C GLU A 73 38.89 -5.19 -5.78
N CYS A 74 38.06 -5.20 -4.75
CA CYS A 74 38.53 -5.06 -3.37
C CYS A 74 39.35 -6.29 -2.96
N SER A 75 40.46 -6.09 -2.24
CA SER A 75 41.14 -7.21 -1.57
C SER A 75 40.28 -7.74 -0.41
N GLU A 76 40.36 -9.05 -0.13
CA GLU A 76 39.55 -9.71 0.90
C GLU A 76 39.80 -9.16 2.33
N ASP A 77 40.96 -8.53 2.55
CA ASP A 77 41.40 -8.05 3.87
C ASP A 77 41.08 -6.57 4.15
N ALA A 78 40.52 -5.82 3.18
CA ALA A 78 40.30 -4.38 3.32
C ALA A 78 38.90 -4.04 3.90
N ALA A 79 38.82 -3.84 5.22
CA ALA A 79 37.65 -3.24 5.87
C ALA A 79 37.43 -1.80 5.36
N GLY A 80 36.31 -1.55 4.66
CA GLY A 80 35.95 -0.21 4.15
C GLY A 80 36.22 0.03 2.67
N CYS A 81 36.49 -1.01 1.87
CA CYS A 81 36.74 -0.85 0.45
C CYS A 81 35.51 -0.27 -0.31
N ALA A 82 35.71 0.87 -0.96
CA ALA A 82 34.68 1.65 -1.63
C ALA A 82 34.32 1.10 -3.04
N GLY A 83 33.95 -0.17 -3.11
CA GLY A 83 33.32 -0.79 -4.27
C GLY A 83 34.24 -1.16 -5.45
N THR A 84 33.71 -2.02 -6.31
CA THR A 84 34.28 -2.47 -7.57
C THR A 84 34.17 -1.38 -8.63
N LEU A 85 35.24 -1.19 -9.40
CA LEU A 85 35.33 -0.22 -10.49
C LEU A 85 35.56 -0.99 -11.79
N SER A 86 34.58 -0.94 -12.70
CA SER A 86 34.77 -1.38 -14.08
C SER A 86 34.78 -0.18 -15.01
N VAL A 87 35.72 -0.16 -15.96
CA VAL A 87 35.82 0.87 -16.99
C VAL A 87 36.04 0.19 -18.33
N ASP A 88 35.12 0.44 -19.27
CA ASP A 88 35.23 -0.14 -20.62
C ASP A 88 36.43 0.42 -21.37
N ARG A 89 36.67 1.74 -21.25
CA ARG A 89 37.81 2.42 -21.87
C ARG A 89 38.28 3.62 -21.04
N LEU A 90 39.57 3.64 -20.75
CA LEU A 90 40.31 4.72 -20.12
C LEU A 90 41.26 5.34 -21.15
N GLU A 91 41.24 6.67 -21.29
CA GLU A 91 42.19 7.41 -22.11
C GLU A 91 42.98 8.39 -21.24
N LEU A 92 44.31 8.32 -21.32
CA LEU A 92 45.23 9.23 -20.65
C LEU A 92 45.88 10.12 -21.71
N SER A 93 45.54 11.40 -21.71
CA SER A 93 46.25 12.39 -22.54
C SER A 93 47.49 12.87 -21.79
N LEU A 94 48.67 12.71 -22.39
CA LEU A 94 49.95 13.09 -21.81
C LEU A 94 50.39 14.46 -22.31
N ASP A 95 51.22 15.14 -21.54
CA ASP A 95 51.90 16.36 -21.97
C ASP A 95 53.05 16.02 -22.95
N PRO A 96 53.03 16.51 -24.21
CA PRO A 96 54.05 16.21 -25.20
C PRO A 96 55.48 16.61 -24.78
N LEU A 97 55.62 17.73 -24.09
CA LEU A 97 56.92 18.21 -23.60
C LEU A 97 57.47 17.30 -22.50
N SER A 98 56.61 16.86 -21.60
CA SER A 98 56.95 15.92 -20.53
C SER A 98 57.33 14.53 -21.07
N MET A 99 56.72 14.07 -22.17
CA MET A 99 57.14 12.82 -22.84
C MET A 99 58.54 12.92 -23.46
N LEU A 100 58.89 14.06 -24.07
CA LEU A 100 60.22 14.28 -24.65
C LEU A 100 61.33 14.39 -23.59
N MET A 101 60.99 14.84 -22.38
CA MET A 101 61.91 14.97 -21.24
C MET A 101 62.02 13.70 -20.38
N GLY A 102 61.37 12.59 -20.76
CA GLY A 102 61.47 11.30 -20.07
C GLY A 102 60.65 11.18 -18.77
N ALA A 103 59.81 12.16 -18.45
CA ALA A 103 58.98 12.17 -17.25
C ALA A 103 57.52 12.52 -17.62
N PRO A 104 56.75 11.57 -18.22
CA PRO A 104 55.41 11.84 -18.71
C PRO A 104 54.49 12.36 -17.59
N LYS A 105 53.75 13.44 -17.87
CA LYS A 105 52.72 14.01 -17.00
C LYS A 105 51.36 13.86 -17.64
N VAL A 106 50.39 13.36 -16.88
CA VAL A 106 49.01 13.20 -17.36
C VAL A 106 48.28 14.55 -17.28
N ARG A 107 47.70 14.98 -18.41
CA ARG A 107 46.95 16.24 -18.54
C ARG A 107 45.45 16.03 -18.38
N THR A 108 44.92 14.98 -18.98
CA THR A 108 43.49 14.67 -18.97
C THR A 108 43.26 13.17 -18.87
N ILE A 109 42.32 12.79 -18.02
CA ILE A 109 41.85 11.41 -17.88
C ILE A 109 40.42 11.35 -18.43
N SER A 110 40.15 10.51 -19.42
CA SER A 110 38.81 10.31 -19.96
C SER A 110 38.36 8.87 -19.72
N LEU A 111 37.22 8.70 -19.07
CA LEU A 111 36.65 7.41 -18.66
C LEU A 111 35.35 7.17 -19.43
N TYR A 112 35.22 6.01 -20.05
CA TYR A 112 34.04 5.58 -20.78
C TYR A 112 33.49 4.29 -20.17
N GLY A 113 32.17 4.20 -20.03
CA GLY A 113 31.54 2.99 -19.49
C GLY A 113 31.90 2.71 -18.03
N LEU A 114 32.19 3.75 -17.24
CA LEU A 114 32.52 3.58 -15.82
C LEU A 114 31.30 3.06 -15.07
N ARG A 115 31.44 1.94 -14.37
CA ARG A 115 30.44 1.44 -13.41
C ARG A 115 31.08 1.37 -12.03
N THR A 116 30.52 2.14 -11.10
CA THR A 116 31.09 2.25 -9.75
C THR A 116 30.05 2.72 -8.72
N SER A 117 30.46 2.78 -7.45
CA SER A 117 29.69 3.37 -6.36
C SER A 117 30.06 4.84 -6.17
N VAL A 118 29.25 5.60 -5.40
CA VAL A 118 29.57 6.99 -5.03
C VAL A 118 30.96 7.09 -4.37
N GLY A 119 31.27 6.16 -3.46
CA GLY A 119 32.58 6.12 -2.78
C GLY A 119 33.75 5.84 -3.73
N GLY A 120 33.53 5.07 -4.79
CA GLY A 120 34.53 4.82 -5.83
C GLY A 120 34.84 6.08 -6.64
N VAL A 121 33.82 6.88 -6.98
CA VAL A 121 34.01 8.18 -7.66
C VAL A 121 34.76 9.17 -6.76
N THR A 122 34.39 9.29 -5.48
CA THR A 122 35.03 10.25 -4.57
C THR A 122 36.50 9.90 -4.33
N GLY A 123 36.83 8.62 -4.15
CA GLY A 123 38.21 8.15 -4.03
C GLY A 123 39.05 8.46 -5.28
N MET A 124 38.51 8.15 -6.47
CA MET A 124 39.21 8.36 -7.74
C MET A 124 39.42 9.85 -8.07
N VAL A 125 38.41 10.69 -7.87
CA VAL A 125 38.53 12.13 -8.15
C VAL A 125 39.40 12.82 -7.08
N GLY A 126 39.24 12.44 -5.80
CA GLY A 126 39.99 13.01 -4.68
C GLY A 126 41.49 12.74 -4.71
N SER A 127 41.93 11.53 -5.09
CA SER A 127 43.36 11.19 -5.21
C SER A 127 44.02 11.91 -6.39
N GLN A 128 43.33 12.03 -7.51
CA GLN A 128 43.88 12.60 -8.74
C GLN A 128 44.01 14.12 -8.69
N THR A 129 43.06 14.81 -8.06
CA THR A 129 43.10 16.27 -7.88
C THR A 129 44.25 16.72 -6.96
N LYS A 130 44.67 15.90 -5.98
CA LYS A 130 45.84 16.17 -5.13
C LYS A 130 47.19 16.04 -5.85
N ASN A 131 47.23 15.28 -6.95
CA ASN A 131 48.46 15.00 -7.71
C ASN A 131 48.71 15.97 -8.88
N GLY A 132 47.96 17.08 -8.98
CA GLY A 132 48.16 18.10 -10.01
C GLY A 132 47.56 17.78 -11.38
N LEU A 133 46.62 16.84 -11.45
CA LEU A 133 45.84 16.58 -12.68
C LEU A 133 44.82 17.69 -12.94
N GLY A 134 44.93 18.31 -14.12
CA GLY A 134 44.09 19.45 -14.49
C GLY A 134 42.63 19.10 -14.84
N GLN A 135 42.36 17.89 -15.37
CA GLN A 135 41.02 17.55 -15.86
C GLN A 135 40.70 16.03 -15.88
N VAL A 136 39.51 15.67 -15.41
CA VAL A 136 38.91 14.33 -15.54
C VAL A 136 37.60 14.45 -16.34
N GLN A 137 37.35 13.52 -17.26
CA GLN A 137 36.12 13.42 -18.05
C GLN A 137 35.52 12.03 -17.90
N ILE A 138 34.21 11.94 -17.81
CA ILE A 138 33.46 10.69 -17.65
C ILE A 138 32.33 10.67 -18.68
N PHE A 139 32.15 9.56 -19.39
CA PHE A 139 31.15 9.42 -20.46
C PHE A 139 30.42 8.09 -20.35
N ASP A 140 29.12 8.10 -20.67
CA ASP A 140 28.27 6.91 -20.77
C ASP A 140 28.46 5.93 -19.60
N SER A 141 28.36 6.46 -18.39
CA SER A 141 28.74 5.77 -17.14
C SER A 141 27.56 5.62 -16.19
N VAL A 142 27.70 4.76 -15.18
CA VAL A 142 26.64 4.41 -14.22
C VAL A 142 27.18 4.44 -12.80
N ILE A 143 26.56 5.24 -11.94
CA ILE A 143 26.85 5.31 -10.51
C ILE A 143 25.72 4.59 -9.76
N VAL A 144 26.06 3.55 -9.01
CA VAL A 144 25.10 2.75 -8.22
C VAL A 144 25.00 3.30 -6.80
N MET A 145 23.77 3.51 -6.33
CA MET A 145 23.46 3.99 -4.99
C MET A 145 23.22 2.78 -4.05
N GLY A 146 23.96 2.67 -2.92
CA GLY A 146 23.64 1.71 -1.85
C GLY A 146 24.55 0.49 -1.60
N GLY A 147 25.82 0.49 -2.01
CA GLY A 147 26.80 -0.56 -1.65
C GLY A 147 27.18 -1.54 -2.78
N ALA A 148 28.20 -2.39 -2.54
CA ALA A 148 29.08 -3.05 -3.52
C ALA A 148 28.44 -3.52 -4.85
N VAL A 149 29.13 -3.25 -5.96
CA VAL A 149 28.69 -3.63 -7.32
C VAL A 149 28.83 -5.15 -7.48
N GLY A 150 27.73 -5.86 -7.22
CA GLY A 150 27.55 -7.29 -7.47
C GLY A 150 26.25 -7.55 -8.26
N ALA A 151 26.11 -8.76 -8.82
CA ALA A 151 25.13 -9.16 -9.83
C ALA A 151 23.62 -9.04 -9.45
N SER A 152 23.29 -8.43 -8.31
CA SER A 152 21.91 -8.16 -7.86
C SER A 152 21.68 -6.68 -7.51
N ALA A 153 22.51 -5.75 -7.99
CA ALA A 153 22.17 -4.33 -7.97
C ALA A 153 20.93 -4.14 -8.87
N SER A 154 19.75 -3.95 -8.25
CA SER A 154 18.53 -3.69 -8.98
C SER A 154 18.71 -2.48 -9.89
N VAL A 155 18.30 -2.62 -11.15
CA VAL A 155 18.38 -1.61 -12.23
C VAL A 155 17.83 -0.22 -11.82
N TYR A 156 17.08 -0.14 -10.73
CA TYR A 156 16.35 1.04 -10.27
C TYR A 156 17.16 2.06 -9.44
N ASN A 157 18.37 1.73 -8.94
CA ASN A 157 19.15 2.63 -8.07
C ASN A 157 20.45 3.10 -8.71
N ALA A 158 20.33 3.62 -9.94
CA ALA A 158 21.46 4.01 -10.74
C ALA A 158 21.29 5.44 -11.26
N ILE A 159 22.34 6.24 -11.11
CA ILE A 159 22.47 7.53 -11.78
C ILE A 159 23.28 7.30 -13.05
N HIS A 160 22.68 7.58 -14.19
CA HIS A 160 23.36 7.48 -15.48
C HIS A 160 24.05 8.81 -15.79
N VAL A 161 25.34 8.75 -16.07
CA VAL A 161 26.16 9.90 -16.44
C VAL A 161 26.35 9.86 -17.95
N LYS A 162 25.72 10.78 -18.67
CA LYS A 162 25.95 10.93 -20.12
C LYS A 162 27.34 11.52 -20.37
N SER A 163 27.66 12.59 -19.65
CA SER A 163 28.96 13.25 -19.68
C SER A 163 29.19 13.99 -18.37
N ALA A 164 30.39 13.91 -17.81
CA ALA A 164 30.82 14.75 -16.70
C ALA A 164 32.25 15.24 -16.97
N THR A 165 32.56 16.44 -16.54
CA THR A 165 33.91 17.00 -16.55
C THR A 165 34.20 17.55 -15.17
N VAL A 166 35.33 17.17 -14.59
CA VAL A 166 35.88 17.74 -13.35
C VAL A 166 37.19 18.41 -13.72
N ARG A 167 37.36 19.69 -13.40
CA ARG A 167 38.61 20.42 -13.54
C ARG A 167 39.10 20.82 -12.16
N SER A 168 40.38 20.64 -11.92
CA SER A 168 41.00 21.03 -10.66
C SER A 168 42.22 21.88 -10.95
N ASP A 169 42.30 22.99 -10.23
CA ASP A 169 43.45 23.86 -10.09
C ASP A 169 43.83 23.89 -8.59
N SER A 170 44.97 24.49 -8.23
CA SER A 170 45.49 24.46 -6.85
C SER A 170 44.45 24.94 -5.81
N ASN A 171 43.61 25.89 -6.20
CA ASN A 171 42.64 26.56 -5.32
C ASN A 171 41.19 26.44 -5.79
N LYS A 172 40.90 25.76 -6.91
CA LYS A 172 39.55 25.69 -7.48
C LYS A 172 39.24 24.31 -8.03
N LEU A 173 38.03 23.82 -7.75
CA LEU A 173 37.48 22.62 -8.38
C LEU A 173 36.15 22.98 -9.02
N LEU A 174 36.04 22.70 -10.31
CA LEU A 174 34.83 22.91 -11.12
C LEU A 174 34.35 21.55 -11.60
N SER A 175 33.05 21.29 -11.54
CA SER A 175 32.50 20.13 -12.23
C SER A 175 31.20 20.44 -12.94
N ASP A 176 31.03 19.89 -14.14
CA ASP A 176 29.79 19.98 -14.89
C ASP A 176 29.40 18.57 -15.33
N ALA A 177 28.14 18.19 -15.18
CA ALA A 177 27.66 16.88 -15.60
C ALA A 177 26.24 16.90 -16.18
N VAL A 178 26.00 15.99 -17.12
CA VAL A 178 24.69 15.66 -17.66
C VAL A 178 24.30 14.30 -17.12
N LEU A 179 23.35 14.31 -16.19
CA LEU A 179 22.89 13.14 -15.47
C LEU A 179 21.50 12.74 -15.95
N LYS A 180 21.19 11.45 -15.90
CA LYS A 180 19.82 10.94 -15.95
C LYS A 180 19.55 10.20 -14.64
N ILE A 181 18.61 10.72 -13.88
CA ILE A 181 18.18 10.17 -12.58
C ILE A 181 16.71 9.79 -12.74
N GLY A 182 16.41 8.49 -12.62
CA GLY A 182 15.10 7.96 -13.00
C GLY A 182 14.78 8.26 -14.48
N GLY A 183 13.61 8.87 -14.73
CA GLY A 183 13.19 9.31 -16.06
C GLY A 183 13.79 10.64 -16.53
N THR A 184 14.42 11.41 -15.64
CA THR A 184 14.66 12.84 -15.85
C THR A 184 16.12 13.15 -16.11
N LYS A 185 16.36 14.08 -17.06
CA LYS A 185 17.69 14.61 -17.35
C LYS A 185 17.98 15.83 -16.46
N TYR A 186 19.11 15.79 -15.77
CA TYR A 186 19.63 16.87 -14.95
C TYR A 186 20.96 17.41 -15.47
N LEU A 187 21.17 18.71 -15.27
CA LEU A 187 22.43 19.41 -15.45
C LEU A 187 22.99 19.75 -14.08
N LEU A 188 24.12 19.14 -13.74
CA LEU A 188 24.90 19.45 -12.55
C LEU A 188 25.96 20.48 -12.92
N SER A 189 26.10 21.54 -12.14
CA SER A 189 27.26 22.41 -12.15
C SER A 189 27.72 22.64 -10.71
N SER A 190 29.01 22.52 -10.45
CA SER A 190 29.57 22.75 -9.12
C SER A 190 30.88 23.52 -9.18
N LYS A 191 31.08 24.34 -8.15
CA LYS A 191 32.25 25.19 -7.96
C LYS A 191 32.65 25.13 -6.50
N LEU A 192 33.91 24.74 -6.25
CA LEU A 192 34.56 24.78 -4.96
C LEU A 192 35.80 25.68 -5.07
N GLU A 193 35.88 26.71 -4.24
CA GLU A 193 37.04 27.60 -4.15
C GLU A 193 37.66 27.46 -2.75
N ARG A 194 38.98 27.30 -2.69
CA ARG A 194 39.75 27.18 -1.44
C ARG A 194 40.70 28.37 -1.33
N GLY A 195 40.72 29.03 -0.17
CA GLY A 195 41.58 30.17 0.09
C GLY A 195 42.04 30.26 1.53
N ALA A 196 42.97 31.18 1.81
CA ALA A 196 43.48 31.43 3.15
C ALA A 196 42.39 31.93 4.12
N ALA A 197 41.33 32.57 3.60
CA ALA A 197 40.19 33.07 4.36
C ALA A 197 39.06 32.03 4.56
N GLY A 198 39.21 30.80 4.03
CA GLY A 198 38.20 29.75 4.07
C GLY A 198 37.89 29.15 2.69
N SER A 199 36.98 28.17 2.67
CA SER A 199 36.52 27.49 1.46
C SER A 199 35.06 27.85 1.16
N ALA A 200 34.69 27.96 -0.11
CA ALA A 200 33.33 28.24 -0.56
C ALA A 200 32.88 27.20 -1.60
N VAL A 201 31.66 26.69 -1.46
CA VAL A 201 31.07 25.71 -2.38
C VAL A 201 29.73 26.20 -2.92
N ARG A 202 29.50 25.93 -4.20
CA ARG A 202 28.21 26.08 -4.87
C ARG A 202 27.95 24.85 -5.72
N VAL A 203 26.80 24.23 -5.56
CA VAL A 203 26.35 23.09 -6.35
C VAL A 203 24.95 23.41 -6.85
N GLU A 204 24.74 23.27 -8.15
CA GLU A 204 23.46 23.47 -8.81
C GLU A 204 23.10 22.21 -9.59
N LEU A 205 21.88 21.72 -9.40
CA LEU A 205 21.32 20.60 -10.14
C LEU A 205 19.97 21.03 -10.72
N ASN A 206 19.91 21.13 -12.05
CA ASN A 206 18.75 21.70 -12.75
C ASN A 206 18.19 20.72 -13.80
N SER A 207 16.87 20.58 -13.82
CA SER A 207 16.08 19.97 -14.90
C SER A 207 15.12 21.03 -15.47
N PRO A 208 14.26 20.70 -16.45
CA PRO A 208 13.21 21.61 -16.91
C PRO A 208 12.24 22.07 -15.81
N ASN A 209 11.96 21.23 -14.81
CA ASN A 209 10.98 21.54 -13.76
C ASN A 209 11.59 21.73 -12.37
N THR A 210 12.80 21.22 -12.10
CA THR A 210 13.40 21.19 -10.77
C THR A 210 14.75 21.91 -10.76
N SER A 211 14.93 22.83 -9.82
CA SER A 211 16.21 23.46 -9.52
C SER A 211 16.59 23.16 -8.07
N MET A 212 17.81 22.67 -7.85
CA MET A 212 18.39 22.44 -6.53
C MET A 212 19.71 23.20 -6.44
N ILE A 213 19.88 24.00 -5.39
CA ILE A 213 21.04 24.84 -5.19
C ILE A 213 21.54 24.64 -3.76
N LEU A 214 22.79 24.25 -3.62
CA LEU A 214 23.50 24.21 -2.35
C LEU A 214 24.62 25.25 -2.40
N VAL A 215 24.64 26.19 -1.45
CA VAL A 215 25.72 27.16 -1.29
C VAL A 215 26.23 27.07 0.12
N GLY A 216 27.54 26.92 0.32
CA GLY A 216 28.11 26.86 1.66
C GLY A 216 29.52 27.38 1.75
N ASN A 217 29.98 27.59 2.98
CA ASN A 217 31.32 28.02 3.31
C ASN A 217 31.90 27.10 4.40
N GLY A 218 33.21 27.02 4.48
CA GLY A 218 33.90 26.27 5.54
C GLY A 218 35.15 26.97 6.06
N ALA A 219 35.56 26.59 7.28
CA ALA A 219 36.77 27.11 7.90
C ALA A 219 38.02 26.44 7.31
N ALA A 220 39.09 27.22 7.08
CA ALA A 220 40.36 26.74 6.54
C ALA A 220 40.29 26.06 5.13
N GLN A 221 41.31 25.27 4.78
CA GLN A 221 41.43 24.57 3.49
C GLN A 221 40.54 23.32 3.37
N ASP A 222 39.89 22.88 4.46
CA ASP A 222 39.09 21.65 4.52
C ASP A 222 37.60 21.95 4.74
N LEU A 223 36.83 21.94 3.65
CA LEU A 223 35.39 22.25 3.60
C LEU A 223 34.52 21.40 4.55
N PHE A 224 34.99 20.20 4.93
CA PHE A 224 34.19 19.22 5.67
C PHE A 224 34.52 19.18 7.17
N ASP A 225 35.51 19.94 7.62
CA ASP A 225 35.83 20.05 9.05
C ASP A 225 34.84 21.02 9.72
N ASP A 226 34.60 22.19 9.13
CA ASP A 226 33.52 23.10 9.52
C ASP A 226 32.79 23.55 8.26
N PHE A 227 31.47 23.35 8.20
CA PHE A 227 30.63 23.56 7.04
C PHE A 227 29.35 24.29 7.44
N ASP A 228 29.05 25.41 6.79
CA ASP A 228 27.79 26.14 6.93
C ASP A 228 27.21 26.35 5.53
N ALA A 229 26.03 25.79 5.26
CA ALA A 229 25.42 25.79 3.94
C ALA A 229 23.92 26.06 3.96
N LYS A 230 23.46 26.62 2.85
CA LYS A 230 22.06 26.80 2.52
C LYS A 230 21.71 25.90 1.34
N LEU A 231 20.69 25.08 1.52
CA LEU A 231 20.06 24.29 0.47
C LEU A 231 18.75 24.96 0.07
N GLU A 232 18.52 25.12 -1.22
CA GLU A 232 17.25 25.55 -1.80
C GLU A 232 16.85 24.59 -2.92
N ILE A 233 15.61 24.11 -2.90
CA ILE A 233 15.03 23.28 -3.94
C ILE A 233 13.71 23.93 -4.35
N LYS A 234 13.50 24.09 -5.65
CA LYS A 234 12.23 24.50 -6.24
C LYS A 234 11.88 23.53 -7.34
N THR A 235 10.68 22.97 -7.30
CA THR A 235 10.17 22.11 -8.37
C THR A 235 8.78 22.58 -8.79
N GLY A 236 8.54 22.60 -10.10
CA GLY A 236 7.20 22.73 -10.69
C GLY A 236 6.48 21.39 -10.84
N ASN A 237 7.12 20.28 -10.48
CA ASN A 237 6.57 18.93 -10.57
C ASN A 237 7.09 18.05 -9.42
N LEU A 238 6.28 17.89 -8.38
CA LEU A 238 6.63 17.09 -7.20
C LEU A 238 6.89 15.61 -7.53
N VAL A 239 6.20 15.00 -8.50
CA VAL A 239 6.48 13.62 -8.95
C VAL A 239 7.94 13.47 -9.40
N GLU A 240 8.44 14.44 -10.17
CA GLU A 240 9.82 14.42 -10.68
C GLU A 240 10.85 14.46 -9.52
N LEU A 241 10.61 15.34 -8.54
CA LEU A 241 11.46 15.46 -7.35
C LEU A 241 11.41 14.18 -6.52
N ALA A 242 10.22 13.65 -6.26
CA ALA A 242 10.01 12.47 -5.43
C ALA A 242 10.67 11.22 -6.04
N GLN A 243 10.57 11.03 -7.36
CA GLN A 243 11.28 9.97 -8.08
C GLN A 243 12.81 10.13 -8.01
N THR A 244 13.30 11.35 -8.15
CA THR A 244 14.74 11.65 -8.05
C THR A 244 15.28 11.30 -6.67
N VAL A 245 14.57 11.73 -5.61
CA VAL A 245 14.93 11.39 -4.23
C VAL A 245 14.83 9.88 -4.01
N ALA A 246 13.80 9.21 -4.53
CA ALA A 246 13.64 7.75 -4.42
C ALA A 246 14.85 6.98 -4.98
N VAL A 247 15.35 7.37 -6.17
CA VAL A 247 16.53 6.74 -6.79
C VAL A 247 17.81 6.98 -5.97
N VAL A 248 17.99 8.20 -5.46
CA VAL A 248 19.20 8.60 -4.72
C VAL A 248 19.25 7.96 -3.33
N THR A 249 18.10 7.88 -2.65
CA THR A 249 17.99 7.43 -1.25
C THR A 249 17.59 5.97 -1.10
N ASN A 250 17.12 5.33 -2.18
CA ASN A 250 16.50 4.00 -2.16
C ASN A 250 15.21 3.92 -1.30
N TYR A 251 14.53 5.05 -1.06
CA TYR A 251 13.20 5.06 -0.44
C TYR A 251 12.10 4.99 -1.49
N ARG A 252 11.70 3.75 -1.81
CA ARG A 252 10.71 3.45 -2.85
C ARG A 252 9.34 4.10 -2.61
N VAL A 253 8.90 4.27 -1.36
CA VAL A 253 7.63 4.94 -1.05
C VAL A 253 7.48 6.33 -1.70
N LEU A 254 8.57 7.05 -1.96
CA LEU A 254 8.50 8.36 -2.61
C LEU A 254 8.15 8.27 -4.10
N SER A 255 8.40 7.14 -4.76
CA SER A 255 8.03 6.97 -6.17
C SER A 255 6.53 6.75 -6.41
N SER A 256 5.73 6.51 -5.37
CA SER A 256 4.26 6.42 -5.50
C SER A 256 3.56 7.77 -5.40
N VAL A 257 4.29 8.85 -5.10
CA VAL A 257 3.74 10.22 -5.11
C VAL A 257 3.30 10.56 -6.53
N ALA A 258 2.03 10.94 -6.69
CA ALA A 258 1.44 11.25 -8.00
C ALA A 258 1.03 12.72 -8.16
N SER A 259 1.27 13.55 -7.16
CA SER A 259 0.98 14.99 -7.21
C SER A 259 1.98 15.73 -8.09
N THR A 260 1.50 16.47 -9.10
CA THR A 260 2.31 17.32 -9.98
C THR A 260 2.40 18.77 -9.49
N GLU A 261 2.16 19.01 -8.20
CA GLU A 261 2.16 20.36 -7.63
C GLU A 261 3.57 20.98 -7.58
N GLU A 262 3.60 22.30 -7.47
CA GLU A 262 4.83 23.03 -7.19
C GLU A 262 5.25 22.85 -5.72
N MET A 263 6.55 22.76 -5.48
CA MET A 263 7.11 22.67 -4.13
C MET A 263 8.39 23.49 -4.02
N ALA A 264 8.53 24.18 -2.88
CA ALA A 264 9.77 24.81 -2.46
C ALA A 264 10.25 24.17 -1.15
N LEU A 265 11.55 23.88 -1.08
CA LEU A 265 12.26 23.46 0.12
C LEU A 265 13.45 24.37 0.33
N SER A 266 13.68 24.79 1.57
CA SER A 266 14.92 25.48 1.93
C SER A 266 15.40 24.98 3.27
N ALA A 267 16.72 24.87 3.48
CA ALA A 267 17.30 24.42 4.73
C ALA A 267 18.65 25.08 4.98
N SER A 268 19.01 25.26 6.26
CA SER A 268 20.35 25.60 6.70
C SER A 268 21.01 24.36 7.28
N ILE A 269 22.20 24.02 6.81
CA ILE A 269 22.96 22.84 7.20
C ILE A 269 24.26 23.32 7.83
N LYS A 270 24.54 22.84 9.04
CA LYS A 270 25.82 23.09 9.73
C LYS A 270 26.46 21.77 10.11
N ALA A 271 27.75 21.64 9.88
CA ALA A 271 28.54 20.53 10.39
C ALA A 271 29.82 21.09 10.97
N ALA A 272 30.25 20.63 12.13
CA ALA A 272 31.50 21.05 12.72
C ALA A 272 32.19 19.88 13.42
N LYS A 273 33.52 19.83 13.26
CA LYS A 273 34.33 18.69 13.66
C LYS A 273 34.27 18.51 15.18
N GLY A 274 33.72 17.38 15.61
CA GLY A 274 33.56 17.07 17.03
C GLY A 274 32.39 17.79 17.72
N SER A 275 31.62 18.64 17.05
CA SER A 275 30.42 19.29 17.60
C SER A 275 29.12 18.91 16.91
N GLY A 276 29.20 18.10 15.84
CA GLY A 276 28.05 17.41 15.29
C GLY A 276 27.54 17.94 13.96
N PHE A 277 26.35 17.47 13.56
CA PHE A 277 25.64 17.82 12.33
C PHE A 277 24.27 18.39 12.67
N GLU A 278 23.92 19.55 12.13
CA GLU A 278 22.63 20.21 12.33
C GLU A 278 21.99 20.57 10.99
N VAL A 279 20.68 20.38 10.90
CA VAL A 279 19.80 20.96 9.88
C VAL A 279 18.78 21.82 10.62
N LYS A 280 18.78 23.12 10.33
CA LYS A 280 17.87 24.11 10.92
C LYS A 280 17.09 24.83 9.84
N ASN A 281 15.93 25.38 10.24
CA ASN A 281 15.06 26.14 9.35
C ASN A 281 14.71 25.38 8.07
N LEU A 282 14.65 24.04 8.09
CA LEU A 282 14.16 23.32 6.93
C LEU A 282 12.67 23.67 6.82
N SER A 283 12.29 24.30 5.71
CA SER A 283 10.90 24.66 5.40
C SER A 283 10.50 23.92 4.13
N MET A 284 9.32 23.31 4.13
CA MET A 284 8.70 22.63 3.00
C MET A 284 7.37 23.31 2.73
N GLN A 285 7.16 23.79 1.50
CA GLN A 285 5.92 24.45 1.10
C GLN A 285 5.47 23.94 -0.26
N SER A 286 4.25 23.42 -0.29
CA SER A 286 3.49 23.05 -1.47
C SER A 286 2.01 23.27 -1.17
N LYS A 287 1.11 22.94 -2.10
CA LYS A 287 -0.33 23.07 -1.90
C LYS A 287 -0.84 22.05 -0.87
N ASN A 288 -0.30 20.82 -0.89
CA ASN A 288 -0.80 19.67 -0.13
C ASN A 288 0.14 19.22 1.01
N ILE A 289 1.36 19.76 1.08
CA ILE A 289 2.32 19.54 2.17
C ILE A 289 2.90 20.88 2.58
N SER A 290 2.80 21.20 3.87
CA SER A 290 3.48 22.36 4.45
C SER A 290 4.03 22.01 5.82
N GLY A 291 5.28 22.35 6.07
CA GLY A 291 5.94 21.99 7.32
C GLY A 291 7.38 22.45 7.44
N SER A 292 8.00 22.04 8.54
CA SER A 292 9.38 22.33 8.87
C SER A 292 10.07 21.13 9.52
N LEU A 293 11.39 21.08 9.42
CA LEU A 293 12.22 20.06 10.04
C LEU A 293 13.43 20.70 10.73
N GLU A 294 13.72 20.21 11.92
CA GLU A 294 14.97 20.46 12.62
C GLU A 294 15.62 19.12 12.95
N LEU A 295 16.92 19.02 12.71
CA LEU A 295 17.74 17.86 13.04
C LEU A 295 19.01 18.37 13.72
N ALA A 296 19.40 17.78 14.84
CA ALA A 296 20.66 18.07 15.49
C ALA A 296 21.27 16.77 16.00
N CYS A 297 22.50 16.49 15.60
CA CYS A 297 23.27 15.33 16.02
C CYS A 297 24.55 15.83 16.65
N THR A 298 24.60 15.96 17.98
CA THR A 298 25.69 16.66 18.68
C THR A 298 27.00 15.88 18.67
N HIS A 299 26.95 14.58 18.91
CA HIS A 299 28.08 13.64 18.79
C HIS A 299 27.51 12.31 18.32
N ALA A 300 28.20 11.57 17.45
CA ALA A 300 27.85 10.16 17.28
C ALA A 300 27.93 9.50 18.67
N PRO A 301 26.82 9.05 19.26
CA PRO A 301 25.61 8.58 18.57
C PRO A 301 24.31 9.39 18.70
N PHE A 302 24.24 10.51 19.43
CA PHE A 302 23.00 11.21 19.81
C PHE A 302 22.46 12.20 18.76
N CYS A 303 21.24 11.96 18.29
CA CYS A 303 20.51 12.78 17.34
C CYS A 303 19.08 13.10 17.83
N THR A 304 18.62 14.32 17.59
CA THR A 304 17.25 14.75 17.80
C THR A 304 16.67 15.28 16.50
N ALA A 305 15.51 14.78 16.09
CA ALA A 305 14.76 15.26 14.94
C ALA A 305 13.37 15.74 15.38
N SER A 306 12.95 16.90 14.88
CA SER A 306 11.62 17.46 15.10
C SER A 306 11.02 17.79 13.74
N LEU A 307 9.95 17.09 13.37
CA LEU A 307 9.20 17.29 12.14
C LEU A 307 7.85 17.92 12.49
N ASN A 308 7.55 19.09 11.93
CA ASN A 308 6.33 19.82 12.23
C ASN A 308 5.61 20.17 10.94
N PHE A 309 4.44 19.59 10.70
CA PHE A 309 3.63 19.83 9.51
C PHE A 309 2.33 20.55 9.87
N SER A 310 1.97 21.57 9.09
CA SER A 310 0.69 22.25 9.22
C SER A 310 -0.41 21.54 8.44
N LEU A 311 -0.07 20.90 7.32
CA LEU A 311 -1.00 20.17 6.46
C LEU A 311 -0.27 19.03 5.74
N VAL A 312 -0.90 17.86 5.68
CA VAL A 312 -0.53 16.74 4.81
C VAL A 312 -1.81 16.18 4.17
N ASP A 313 -2.01 16.40 2.88
CA ASP A 313 -3.16 15.88 2.14
C ASP A 313 -2.79 14.59 1.40
N LEU A 314 -3.13 13.44 2.00
CA LEU A 314 -2.81 12.13 1.42
C LEU A 314 -3.65 11.81 0.19
N ASP A 315 -4.86 12.37 0.10
CA ASP A 315 -5.76 12.15 -1.06
C ASP A 315 -5.20 12.81 -2.32
N ALA A 316 -4.58 13.99 -2.16
CA ALA A 316 -3.93 14.68 -3.26
C ALA A 316 -2.58 14.08 -3.65
N LEU A 317 -1.81 13.58 -2.67
CA LEU A 317 -0.49 12.98 -2.91
C LEU A 317 -0.58 11.57 -3.50
N PHE A 318 -1.61 10.82 -3.08
CA PHE A 318 -1.85 9.41 -3.43
C PHE A 318 -3.31 9.20 -3.87
N PRO A 319 -3.74 9.79 -5.00
CA PRO A 319 -5.11 9.70 -5.46
C PRO A 319 -5.54 8.25 -5.74
N GLU A 320 -6.72 7.88 -5.26
CA GLU A 320 -7.33 6.58 -5.54
C GLU A 320 -7.67 6.46 -7.04
N GLY A 321 -7.34 5.32 -7.67
CA GLY A 321 -7.78 5.01 -9.05
C GLY A 321 -6.77 5.22 -10.18
N LEU A 322 -5.50 5.48 -9.89
CA LEU A 322 -4.42 5.41 -10.90
C LEU A 322 -4.07 3.94 -11.21
N GLY A 323 -4.82 3.32 -12.12
CA GLY A 323 -4.78 1.88 -12.38
C GLY A 323 -3.49 1.29 -12.96
N THR A 324 -3.35 -0.02 -12.78
CA THR A 324 -2.54 -1.03 -13.50
C THR A 324 -1.02 -0.90 -13.54
N GLU A 325 -0.43 0.27 -13.78
CA GLU A 325 1.04 0.46 -13.72
C GLU A 325 1.51 0.83 -12.30
N GLN A 326 0.73 1.63 -11.57
CA GLN A 326 0.93 1.87 -10.14
C GLN A 326 0.64 0.61 -9.31
N ASP A 327 -0.26 -0.28 -9.76
CA ASP A 327 -0.54 -1.57 -9.09
C ASP A 327 0.64 -2.54 -9.18
N ALA A 328 1.39 -2.52 -10.29
CA ALA A 328 2.66 -3.24 -10.41
C ALA A 328 3.73 -2.63 -9.47
N TYR A 329 3.68 -1.31 -9.27
CA TYR A 329 4.53 -0.61 -8.30
C TYR A 329 4.17 -0.96 -6.85
N TYR A 330 2.88 -1.03 -6.51
CA TYR A 330 2.40 -1.53 -5.21
C TYR A 330 2.74 -3.00 -5.00
N ALA A 331 2.73 -3.84 -6.05
CA ALA A 331 3.19 -5.23 -5.96
C ALA A 331 4.70 -5.34 -5.66
N ASP A 332 5.51 -4.41 -6.18
CA ASP A 332 6.96 -4.37 -5.98
C ASP A 332 7.41 -3.63 -4.71
N PHE A 333 6.60 -2.69 -4.20
CA PHE A 333 6.71 -2.13 -2.84
C PHE A 333 6.77 -3.26 -1.81
N GLN A 334 6.02 -4.34 -2.05
CA GLN A 334 5.89 -5.40 -1.07
C GLN A 334 6.88 -6.58 -1.25
N SER A 335 7.64 -6.60 -2.35
CA SER A 335 8.54 -7.72 -2.68
C SER A 335 9.92 -7.57 -2.01
N SER A 336 10.37 -6.34 -1.74
CA SER A 336 11.81 -6.08 -1.53
C SER A 336 12.20 -4.99 -0.52
N GLU A 337 11.29 -4.38 0.26
CA GLU A 337 11.72 -3.50 1.35
C GLU A 337 12.49 -4.32 2.41
N ARG A 338 13.81 -4.30 2.31
CA ARG A 338 14.68 -4.54 3.44
C ARG A 338 14.49 -3.32 4.32
N PHE A 339 13.66 -3.44 5.36
CA PHE A 339 13.71 -2.48 6.45
C PHE A 339 15.16 -2.36 6.86
N SER A 340 15.75 -1.18 6.64
CA SER A 340 17.14 -0.93 7.00
C SER A 340 17.29 -1.25 8.48
N LEU A 341 18.20 -2.18 8.79
CA LEU A 341 18.56 -2.47 10.17
C LEU A 341 19.03 -1.15 10.78
N VAL A 342 18.35 -0.73 11.83
CA VAL A 342 18.75 0.47 12.57
C VAL A 342 20.11 0.16 13.19
N PRO A 343 21.14 0.97 12.94
CA PRO A 343 22.46 0.68 13.46
C PRO A 343 22.43 0.61 14.98
N SER A 344 23.08 -0.39 15.56
CA SER A 344 23.14 -0.57 17.03
C SER A 344 23.81 0.60 17.73
N TRP A 345 24.65 1.35 17.02
CA TRP A 345 25.28 2.54 17.53
C TRP A 345 24.37 3.77 17.52
N LEU A 346 23.19 3.79 16.89
CA LEU A 346 22.39 5.01 16.77
C LEU A 346 21.58 5.32 18.05
N ASP A 347 21.90 6.48 18.61
CA ASP A 347 21.23 7.27 19.65
C ASP A 347 20.18 8.26 19.12
N ALA A 348 18.85 8.03 19.04
CA ALA A 348 17.99 9.08 18.46
C ALA A 348 16.63 9.31 19.14
N THR A 349 16.14 10.54 19.09
CA THR A 349 14.75 10.87 19.41
C THR A 349 14.13 11.62 18.23
N VAL A 350 13.00 11.13 17.73
CA VAL A 350 12.26 11.71 16.61
C VAL A 350 10.88 12.12 17.09
N GLY A 351 10.59 13.41 17.04
CA GLY A 351 9.27 13.99 17.24
C GLY A 351 8.63 14.32 15.89
N LEU A 352 7.35 14.00 15.75
CA LEU A 352 6.50 14.34 14.61
C LEU A 352 5.23 15.00 15.15
N ASP A 353 4.95 16.22 14.68
CA ASP A 353 3.72 16.96 14.92
C ASP A 353 3.06 17.25 13.57
N VAL A 354 1.80 16.88 13.38
CA VAL A 354 1.00 17.23 12.20
C VAL A 354 -0.34 17.80 12.62
N LYS A 355 -0.60 19.06 12.26
CA LYS A 355 -1.84 19.75 12.63
C LYS A 355 -3.06 19.21 11.91
N GLU A 356 -2.93 18.90 10.62
CA GLU A 356 -4.04 18.47 9.77
C GLU A 356 -3.58 17.41 8.77
N ILE A 357 -4.33 16.30 8.69
CA ILE A 357 -4.14 15.21 7.73
C ILE A 357 -5.46 14.97 7.02
N ASN A 358 -5.48 15.11 5.69
CA ASN A 358 -6.64 14.77 4.88
C ASN A 358 -6.47 13.35 4.33
N TYR A 359 -7.48 12.52 4.53
CA TYR A 359 -7.54 11.16 4.00
C TYR A 359 -8.98 10.72 3.79
N ARG A 360 -9.30 10.20 2.61
CA ARG A 360 -10.63 9.82 2.15
C ARG A 360 -11.70 10.88 2.43
N GLY A 361 -11.36 12.14 2.20
CA GLY A 361 -12.22 13.30 2.49
C GLY A 361 -12.50 13.57 3.98
N GLY A 362 -11.94 12.75 4.89
CA GLY A 362 -11.95 12.99 6.32
C GLY A 362 -10.73 13.78 6.77
N VAL A 363 -10.92 14.64 7.78
CA VAL A 363 -9.86 15.48 8.35
C VAL A 363 -9.48 14.96 9.73
N SER A 364 -8.28 14.41 9.85
CA SER A 364 -7.67 14.06 11.14
C SER A 364 -6.77 15.20 11.61
N ARG A 365 -6.63 15.40 12.92
CA ARG A 365 -5.90 16.55 13.48
C ARG A 365 -4.92 16.13 14.58
N ASN A 366 -3.97 17.01 14.87
CA ASN A 366 -3.08 16.91 16.02
C ASN A 366 -2.39 15.54 16.15
N LEU A 367 -1.83 15.03 15.04
CA LEU A 367 -0.95 13.87 15.12
C LEU A 367 0.30 14.27 15.91
N VAL A 368 0.53 13.62 17.04
CA VAL A 368 1.76 13.76 17.82
C VAL A 368 2.38 12.40 17.98
N ALA A 369 3.53 12.18 17.37
CA ALA A 369 4.30 10.95 17.50
C ALA A 369 5.70 11.23 18.04
N VAL A 370 6.13 10.47 19.03
CA VAL A 370 7.48 10.48 19.60
C VAL A 370 8.02 9.07 19.53
N ALA A 371 9.15 8.91 18.86
CA ALA A 371 9.86 7.65 18.77
C ALA A 371 11.31 7.84 19.23
N SER A 372 11.81 6.88 20.00
CA SER A 372 13.20 6.85 20.44
C SER A 372 13.92 5.63 19.86
N VAL A 373 15.18 5.81 19.52
CA VAL A 373 16.09 4.79 19.00
C VAL A 373 17.19 4.59 20.03
N ARG A 374 17.38 3.35 20.48
CA ARG A 374 18.41 2.96 21.44
C ARG A 374 18.91 1.57 21.10
N GLN A 375 20.22 1.40 20.94
CA GLN A 375 20.85 0.08 20.70
C GLN A 375 20.26 -0.67 19.48
N GLY A 376 19.85 0.04 18.42
CA GLY A 376 19.20 -0.56 17.25
C GLY A 376 17.70 -0.83 17.40
N ARG A 377 17.10 -0.51 18.56
CA ARG A 377 15.67 -0.68 18.85
C ARG A 377 14.93 0.64 18.71
N ILE A 378 13.73 0.60 18.14
CA ILE A 378 12.81 1.74 18.07
C ILE A 378 11.71 1.54 19.12
N ALA A 379 11.57 2.47 20.05
CA ALA A 379 10.41 2.58 20.92
C ALA A 379 9.47 3.66 20.35
N VAL A 380 8.18 3.35 20.29
CA VAL A 380 7.14 4.36 20.02
C VAL A 380 6.59 4.75 21.39
N ASP A 381 7.18 5.81 21.94
CA ASP A 381 6.88 6.31 23.28
C ASP A 381 5.44 6.85 23.35
N ARG A 382 5.00 7.48 22.26
CA ARG A 382 3.65 8.04 22.13
C ARG A 382 3.29 8.24 20.66
N LEU A 383 2.11 7.80 20.24
CA LEU A 383 1.44 8.27 19.03
C LEU A 383 0.01 8.62 19.42
N LEU A 384 -0.38 9.88 19.22
CA LEU A 384 -1.73 10.39 19.45
C LEU A 384 -2.25 11.03 18.17
N LEU A 385 -3.51 10.83 17.82
CA LEU A 385 -4.14 11.41 16.64
C LEU A 385 -5.62 11.68 16.94
N ASP A 386 -6.09 12.89 16.66
CA ASP A 386 -7.53 13.18 16.66
C ASP A 386 -8.13 12.70 15.34
N LEU A 387 -9.06 11.75 15.45
CA LEU A 387 -9.78 11.18 14.32
C LEU A 387 -10.98 12.07 13.94
N PRO A 388 -11.53 11.95 12.72
CA PRO A 388 -12.75 12.64 12.34
C PRO A 388 -13.89 12.35 13.33
N GLY A 389 -14.61 13.41 13.73
CA GLY A 389 -15.75 13.35 14.67
C GLY A 389 -15.45 13.95 16.04
N LYS A 390 -16.47 13.97 16.91
CA LYS A 390 -16.38 14.64 18.22
C LYS A 390 -15.59 13.81 19.25
N ASN A 391 -14.51 14.40 19.78
CA ASN A 391 -13.66 13.80 20.82
C ASN A 391 -13.06 12.43 20.44
N ASN A 392 -13.01 12.12 19.15
CA ASN A 392 -12.47 10.86 18.65
C ASN A 392 -10.96 10.95 18.62
N HIS A 393 -10.28 10.06 19.32
CA HIS A 393 -8.82 10.03 19.37
C HIS A 393 -8.31 8.60 19.32
N LEU A 394 -7.15 8.45 18.67
CA LEU A 394 -6.37 7.24 18.56
C LEU A 394 -5.08 7.42 19.36
N SER A 395 -4.72 6.41 20.14
CA SER A 395 -3.43 6.28 20.79
C SER A 395 -2.78 4.94 20.47
N VAL A 396 -1.48 5.00 20.15
CA VAL A 396 -0.64 3.82 19.94
C VAL A 396 0.65 3.99 20.73
N SER A 397 1.08 2.93 21.39
CA SER A 397 2.36 2.88 22.10
C SER A 397 2.92 1.46 22.05
N GLY A 398 4.24 1.32 22.13
CA GLY A 398 4.88 0.02 22.10
C GLY A 398 6.37 0.10 21.79
N VAL A 399 7.00 -1.05 21.62
CA VAL A 399 8.44 -1.16 21.38
C VAL A 399 8.71 -2.15 20.26
N THR A 400 9.82 -1.96 19.54
CA THR A 400 10.31 -3.02 18.67
C THR A 400 10.90 -4.15 19.51
N SER A 401 10.31 -5.33 19.44
CA SER A 401 10.83 -6.56 20.03
C SER A 401 11.99 -7.09 19.19
N GLU A 402 13.18 -7.13 19.78
CA GLU A 402 14.28 -7.95 19.30
C GLU A 402 14.38 -9.21 20.17
N ASP A 403 14.03 -10.34 19.58
CA ASP A 403 14.75 -11.57 19.90
C ASP A 403 16.12 -11.41 19.22
N ALA A 404 17.23 -11.45 19.96
CA ALA A 404 18.58 -11.14 19.46
C ALA A 404 19.03 -12.06 18.30
N SER A 405 18.25 -13.09 17.99
CA SER A 405 18.43 -14.04 16.88
C SER A 405 17.63 -13.71 15.61
N SER A 406 16.67 -12.79 15.67
CA SER A 406 15.74 -12.47 14.57
C SER A 406 16.18 -11.24 13.79
N ILE A 407 16.64 -11.43 12.56
CA ILE A 407 17.03 -10.39 11.57
C ILE A 407 15.84 -9.46 11.18
N VAL A 408 14.63 -9.79 11.61
CA VAL A 408 13.39 -9.15 11.18
C VAL A 408 12.87 -8.22 12.29
N PRO A 409 12.76 -6.89 12.07
CA PRO A 409 12.21 -5.97 13.07
C PRO A 409 10.74 -6.29 13.35
N ARG A 410 10.33 -6.29 14.61
CA ARG A 410 8.93 -6.55 15.03
C ARG A 410 8.53 -5.48 16.01
N PHE A 411 7.35 -4.90 15.87
CA PHE A 411 6.74 -3.98 16.83
C PHE A 411 5.66 -4.70 17.63
N VAL A 412 5.69 -4.56 18.95
CA VAL A 412 4.68 -5.06 19.87
C VAL A 412 4.19 -3.89 20.71
N GLY A 413 2.87 -3.66 20.73
CA GLY A 413 2.29 -2.51 21.38
C GLY A 413 0.81 -2.65 21.70
N THR A 414 0.21 -1.53 22.06
CA THR A 414 -1.22 -1.40 22.33
C THR A 414 -1.81 -0.32 21.46
N LEU A 415 -3.02 -0.57 20.97
CA LEU A 415 -3.84 0.39 20.26
C LEU A 415 -5.08 0.69 21.09
N SER A 416 -5.42 1.96 21.24
CA SER A 416 -6.65 2.42 21.87
C SER A 416 -7.26 3.54 21.04
N ALA A 417 -8.48 3.39 20.56
CA ALA A 417 -9.25 4.44 19.92
C ALA A 417 -10.53 4.67 20.71
N GLN A 418 -10.87 5.90 21.07
CA GLN A 418 -12.08 6.19 21.83
C GLN A 418 -12.65 7.55 21.44
N GLY A 419 -13.94 7.76 21.69
CA GLY A 419 -14.57 9.04 21.39
C GLY A 419 -16.07 9.04 21.62
N ASP A 420 -16.70 10.16 21.27
CA ASP A 420 -18.13 10.37 21.47
C ASP A 420 -18.93 10.23 20.16
N ASP A 421 -18.29 9.94 19.03
CA ASP A 421 -18.93 9.92 17.71
C ASP A 421 -18.43 8.80 16.79
N ALA A 422 -18.81 7.56 17.10
CA ALA A 422 -18.49 6.39 16.28
C ALA A 422 -19.09 6.45 14.85
N ASP A 423 -20.21 7.15 14.68
CA ASP A 423 -20.96 7.20 13.41
C ASP A 423 -20.16 7.94 12.33
N THR A 424 -19.42 8.99 12.71
CA THR A 424 -18.50 9.68 11.80
C THR A 424 -17.35 8.78 11.37
N ILE A 425 -16.78 7.97 12.27
CA ILE A 425 -15.70 7.03 11.90
C ILE A 425 -16.20 5.95 10.94
N VAL A 426 -17.38 5.39 11.21
CA VAL A 426 -18.02 4.40 10.33
C VAL A 426 -18.27 5.00 8.96
N SER A 427 -18.78 6.23 8.89
CA SER A 427 -19.09 6.89 7.61
C SER A 427 -17.85 7.36 6.85
N TRP A 428 -16.73 7.57 7.55
CA TRP A 428 -15.45 7.92 6.95
C TRP A 428 -14.74 6.70 6.34
N LEU A 429 -14.76 5.56 7.02
CA LEU A 429 -13.99 4.37 6.61
C LEU A 429 -14.80 3.37 5.79
N LEU A 430 -16.14 3.40 5.88
CA LEU A 430 -17.04 2.45 5.22
C LEU A 430 -18.05 3.19 4.33
N PRO A 431 -18.59 2.56 3.28
CA PRO A 431 -19.62 3.14 2.40
C PRO A 431 -21.01 3.16 3.06
N LEU A 432 -21.08 3.50 4.34
CA LEU A 432 -22.28 3.56 5.16
C LEU A 432 -22.50 5.00 5.64
N ARG A 433 -23.75 5.40 5.80
CA ARG A 433 -24.14 6.67 6.44
C ARG A 433 -25.08 6.38 7.60
N ALA A 434 -24.87 7.05 8.72
CA ALA A 434 -25.82 6.98 9.83
C ALA A 434 -27.16 7.65 9.45
N ASP A 435 -28.27 7.06 9.92
CA ASP A 435 -29.60 7.61 9.70
C ASP A 435 -29.74 9.01 10.31
N ALA A 436 -30.47 9.91 9.64
CA ALA A 436 -30.71 11.28 10.10
C ALA A 436 -31.37 11.38 11.49
N HIS A 437 -32.02 10.32 11.99
CA HIS A 437 -32.60 10.26 13.33
C HIS A 437 -31.59 9.87 14.43
N ARG A 438 -30.36 9.47 14.08
CA ARG A 438 -29.23 9.23 15.00
C ARG A 438 -28.39 10.49 15.22
N THR A 439 -29.04 11.63 15.44
CA THR A 439 -28.40 12.97 15.52
C THR A 439 -27.35 13.15 16.63
N GLN A 440 -27.15 12.16 17.51
CA GLN A 440 -26.07 12.15 18.49
C GLN A 440 -25.19 10.93 18.25
N GLY A 441 -23.95 11.18 17.83
CA GLY A 441 -22.92 10.16 17.68
C GLY A 441 -22.80 9.28 18.92
N LYS A 442 -22.44 8.01 18.71
CA LYS A 442 -22.31 7.05 19.80
C LYS A 442 -20.92 7.11 20.42
N LYS A 443 -20.87 7.16 21.75
CA LYS A 443 -19.64 6.89 22.49
C LYS A 443 -19.10 5.51 22.15
N PHE A 444 -17.80 5.43 21.92
CA PHE A 444 -17.12 4.18 21.67
C PHE A 444 -15.74 4.13 22.31
N ALA A 445 -15.25 2.92 22.52
CA ALA A 445 -13.81 2.68 22.54
C ALA A 445 -13.48 1.32 21.93
N LEU A 446 -12.29 1.23 21.37
CA LEU A 446 -11.64 0.08 20.79
C LEU A 446 -10.26 -0.04 21.42
N THR A 447 -9.94 -1.19 22.00
CA THR A 447 -8.62 -1.49 22.58
C THR A 447 -8.11 -2.82 22.06
N GLY A 448 -6.80 -2.97 21.86
CA GLY A 448 -6.23 -4.24 21.43
C GLY A 448 -4.70 -4.25 21.46
N SER A 449 -4.12 -5.45 21.43
CA SER A 449 -2.68 -5.64 21.32
C SER A 449 -2.26 -5.61 19.85
N LEU A 450 -1.32 -4.75 19.51
CA LEU A 450 -0.81 -4.56 18.16
C LEU A 450 0.49 -5.34 17.98
N TYR A 451 0.57 -6.15 16.93
CA TYR A 451 1.79 -6.82 16.49
C TYR A 451 2.03 -6.49 15.02
N VAL A 452 3.16 -5.86 14.73
CA VAL A 452 3.55 -5.51 13.36
C VAL A 452 4.93 -6.11 13.08
N ALA A 453 5.08 -6.80 11.97
CA ALA A 453 6.36 -7.30 11.47
C ALA A 453 6.36 -7.15 9.94
N PRO A 454 7.52 -7.26 9.26
CA PRO A 454 7.58 -7.37 7.82
C PRO A 454 6.57 -8.38 7.31
N ARG A 455 5.59 -7.85 6.55
CA ARG A 455 4.48 -8.58 5.94
C ARG A 455 3.43 -9.16 6.90
N VAL A 456 3.38 -8.72 8.15
CA VAL A 456 2.35 -9.15 9.10
C VAL A 456 1.87 -7.96 9.92
N PHE A 457 0.57 -7.75 9.96
CA PHE A 457 -0.11 -6.89 10.91
C PHE A 457 -1.12 -7.74 11.68
N SER A 458 -1.20 -7.59 13.00
CA SER A 458 -2.19 -8.30 13.82
C SER A 458 -2.70 -7.40 14.93
N LEU A 459 -4.02 -7.33 15.05
CA LEU A 459 -4.71 -6.77 16.20
C LEU A 459 -5.32 -7.94 16.98
N LEU A 460 -4.73 -8.21 18.15
CA LEU A 460 -5.06 -9.35 18.99
C LEU A 460 -5.89 -8.90 20.19
N GLY A 461 -6.86 -9.72 20.57
CA GLY A 461 -7.74 -9.45 21.70
C GLY A 461 -8.47 -8.12 21.60
N ALA A 462 -8.79 -7.68 20.39
CA ALA A 462 -9.47 -6.42 20.14
C ALA A 462 -10.81 -6.41 20.87
N ARG A 463 -11.10 -5.40 21.68
CA ARG A 463 -12.37 -5.18 22.37
C ARG A 463 -12.92 -3.83 21.97
N MET A 464 -14.14 -3.82 21.45
CA MET A 464 -14.86 -2.62 21.07
C MET A 464 -16.18 -2.52 21.84
N TYR A 465 -16.54 -1.32 22.28
CA TYR A 465 -17.92 -0.98 22.65
C TYR A 465 -18.36 0.25 21.87
N ALA A 466 -19.62 0.29 21.45
CA ALA A 466 -20.24 1.44 20.80
C ALA A 466 -21.72 1.51 21.18
N GLY A 467 -22.06 2.38 22.13
CA GLY A 467 -23.35 2.30 22.83
C GLY A 467 -23.54 0.92 23.51
N ASN A 468 -24.60 0.19 23.13
CA ASN A 468 -24.85 -1.15 23.65
C ASN A 468 -24.11 -2.26 22.90
N THR A 469 -23.62 -1.97 21.68
CA THR A 469 -22.90 -2.94 20.86
C THR A 469 -21.55 -3.25 21.50
N ARG A 470 -21.22 -4.53 21.63
CA ARG A 470 -19.88 -4.99 22.04
C ARG A 470 -19.31 -5.90 20.97
N ALA A 471 -18.06 -5.69 20.59
CA ALA A 471 -17.34 -6.60 19.71
C ALA A 471 -16.02 -7.06 20.34
N TYR A 472 -15.64 -8.30 20.06
CA TYR A 472 -14.37 -8.87 20.48
C TYR A 472 -13.80 -9.76 19.37
N GLY A 473 -12.49 -9.76 19.16
CA GLY A 473 -11.91 -10.64 18.18
C GLY A 473 -10.42 -10.44 17.93
N ASN A 474 -9.92 -11.18 16.94
CA ASN A 474 -8.57 -11.05 16.43
C ASN A 474 -8.63 -10.85 14.92
N VAL A 475 -7.83 -9.91 14.42
CA VAL A 475 -7.68 -9.68 12.98
C VAL A 475 -6.20 -9.69 12.64
N LYS A 476 -5.84 -10.47 11.63
CA LYS A 476 -4.48 -10.61 11.14
C LYS A 476 -4.46 -10.40 9.64
N TYR A 477 -3.64 -9.45 9.20
CA TYR A 477 -3.27 -9.29 7.81
C TYR A 477 -1.88 -9.88 7.60
N LYS A 478 -1.76 -10.82 6.66
CA LYS A 478 -0.47 -11.37 6.21
C LYS A 478 -0.25 -10.95 4.77
N TYR A 479 0.99 -10.74 4.40
CA TYR A 479 1.38 -10.47 3.04
C TYR A 479 2.54 -11.39 2.59
N GLY A 480 2.60 -11.72 1.32
CA GLY A 480 3.70 -12.51 0.76
C GLY A 480 3.77 -12.42 -0.76
N LYS A 481 4.62 -13.25 -1.37
CA LYS A 481 4.80 -13.30 -2.84
C LYS A 481 3.51 -13.57 -3.62
N ARG A 482 2.47 -14.10 -2.96
CA ARG A 482 1.17 -14.44 -3.57
C ARG A 482 0.06 -13.42 -3.23
N GLY A 483 0.43 -12.25 -2.71
CA GLY A 483 -0.52 -11.21 -2.28
C GLY A 483 -0.78 -11.19 -0.77
N GLY A 484 -1.72 -10.33 -0.37
CA GLY A 484 -2.17 -10.20 1.02
C GLY A 484 -3.35 -11.12 1.35
N GLU A 485 -3.51 -11.50 2.61
CA GLU A 485 -4.66 -12.25 3.12
C GLU A 485 -5.06 -11.72 4.50
N VAL A 486 -6.36 -11.51 4.72
CA VAL A 486 -6.94 -11.18 6.04
C VAL A 486 -7.52 -12.45 6.66
N ILE A 487 -7.15 -12.73 7.89
CA ILE A 487 -7.65 -13.88 8.67
C ILE A 487 -8.06 -13.38 10.04
N GLY A 488 -9.19 -13.85 10.56
CA GLY A 488 -9.59 -13.47 11.91
C GLY A 488 -10.84 -14.17 12.43
N ASP A 489 -11.16 -13.81 13.66
CA ASP A 489 -12.39 -14.17 14.34
C ASP A 489 -12.99 -12.91 14.96
N VAL A 490 -14.29 -12.71 14.81
CA VAL A 490 -15.00 -11.55 15.35
C VAL A 490 -16.33 -12.00 15.93
N THR A 491 -16.53 -11.71 17.21
CA THR A 491 -17.80 -11.81 17.90
C THR A 491 -18.39 -10.42 18.08
N VAL A 492 -19.64 -10.21 17.68
CA VAL A 492 -20.41 -8.98 17.90
C VAL A 492 -21.67 -9.32 18.67
N SER A 493 -21.98 -8.55 19.70
CA SER A 493 -23.16 -8.73 20.55
C SER A 493 -23.94 -7.43 20.70
N ASN A 494 -25.26 -7.55 20.92
CA ASN A 494 -26.16 -6.43 21.21
C ASN A 494 -26.15 -5.31 20.14
N PHE A 495 -25.88 -5.65 18.87
CA PHE A 495 -25.91 -4.67 17.78
C PHE A 495 -27.31 -4.56 17.17
N SER A 496 -27.62 -3.40 16.60
CA SER A 496 -28.86 -3.17 15.86
C SER A 496 -28.53 -2.75 14.43
N VAL A 497 -29.10 -3.47 13.46
CA VAL A 497 -28.98 -3.20 12.02
C VAL A 497 -29.77 -1.95 11.62
N GLY A 498 -30.75 -1.53 12.43
CA GLY A 498 -31.54 -0.32 12.21
C GLY A 498 -30.75 0.94 12.58
N GLY A 499 -30.23 1.65 11.58
CA GLY A 499 -29.62 2.97 11.79
C GLY A 499 -28.46 3.34 10.86
N TYR A 500 -28.11 2.49 9.90
CA TYR A 500 -27.20 2.84 8.81
C TYR A 500 -27.88 2.56 7.47
N ARG A 501 -27.61 3.43 6.49
CA ARG A 501 -27.95 3.23 5.07
C ARG A 501 -26.68 3.21 4.26
N PHE A 502 -26.72 2.59 3.09
CA PHE A 502 -25.65 2.78 2.12
C PHE A 502 -25.65 4.22 1.59
N ALA A 503 -24.51 4.69 1.09
CA ALA A 503 -24.42 5.99 0.43
C ALA A 503 -25.38 6.07 -0.77
N GLU A 504 -25.86 7.27 -1.14
CA GLU A 504 -26.94 7.49 -2.12
C GLU A 504 -26.69 6.90 -3.52
N ASN A 505 -25.43 6.66 -3.87
CA ASN A 505 -25.03 6.10 -5.17
C ASN A 505 -24.82 4.58 -5.13
N PHE A 506 -25.09 3.93 -4.00
CA PHE A 506 -24.89 2.50 -3.83
C PHE A 506 -26.22 1.76 -4.01
N ASP A 507 -26.36 1.08 -5.13
CA ASP A 507 -27.50 0.24 -5.44
C ASP A 507 -27.15 -1.22 -5.12
N VAL A 508 -27.74 -1.79 -4.08
CA VAL A 508 -27.52 -3.20 -3.69
C VAL A 508 -27.78 -4.17 -4.86
N LYS A 509 -28.73 -3.87 -5.75
CA LYS A 509 -29.05 -4.72 -6.91
C LYS A 509 -27.88 -4.75 -7.90
N HIS A 510 -27.28 -3.60 -8.21
CA HIS A 510 -26.19 -3.50 -9.17
C HIS A 510 -24.80 -3.70 -8.53
N ASP A 511 -24.56 -3.13 -7.35
CA ASP A 511 -23.22 -3.09 -6.73
C ASP A 511 -22.90 -4.32 -5.87
N VAL A 512 -23.91 -5.09 -5.46
CA VAL A 512 -23.72 -6.28 -4.60
C VAL A 512 -24.18 -7.56 -5.29
N MET A 513 -25.42 -7.56 -5.81
CA MET A 513 -26.09 -8.79 -6.28
C MET A 513 -25.64 -9.24 -7.68
N ASP A 514 -24.96 -8.39 -8.46
CA ASP A 514 -24.34 -8.78 -9.73
C ASP A 514 -23.05 -9.63 -9.54
N PHE A 515 -22.50 -9.59 -8.32
CA PHE A 515 -21.24 -10.19 -7.89
C PHE A 515 -20.01 -9.82 -8.74
N THR A 516 -20.09 -8.85 -9.67
CA THR A 516 -18.99 -8.52 -10.60
C THR A 516 -17.78 -7.96 -9.86
N TRP A 517 -18.02 -7.31 -8.73
CA TRP A 517 -17.00 -6.84 -7.77
C TRP A 517 -16.08 -7.96 -7.25
N LEU A 518 -16.48 -9.24 -7.31
CA LEU A 518 -15.58 -10.35 -6.96
C LEU A 518 -14.36 -10.44 -7.89
N ARG A 519 -14.40 -9.81 -9.07
CA ARG A 519 -13.27 -9.76 -10.01
C ARG A 519 -12.15 -8.83 -9.53
N SER A 520 -12.49 -7.78 -8.78
CA SER A 520 -11.55 -6.77 -8.26
C SER A 520 -11.05 -7.06 -6.85
N VAL A 521 -11.45 -8.19 -6.25
CA VAL A 521 -10.94 -8.63 -4.94
C VAL A 521 -9.47 -9.02 -5.06
N SER A 522 -8.60 -8.15 -4.58
CA SER A 522 -7.14 -8.34 -4.56
C SER A 522 -6.62 -9.01 -3.29
N CYS A 523 -7.38 -8.95 -2.19
CA CYS A 523 -7.01 -9.46 -0.88
C CYS A 523 -8.06 -10.46 -0.38
N PRO A 524 -7.77 -11.77 -0.38
CA PRO A 524 -8.65 -12.77 0.22
C PRO A 524 -8.89 -12.51 1.72
N VAL A 525 -10.12 -12.79 2.17
CA VAL A 525 -10.57 -12.60 3.55
C VAL A 525 -11.17 -13.90 4.07
N LYS A 526 -10.72 -14.36 5.24
CA LYS A 526 -11.25 -15.52 5.97
C LYS A 526 -11.60 -15.11 7.40
N LEU A 527 -12.89 -14.99 7.69
CA LEU A 527 -13.38 -14.51 8.98
C LEU A 527 -14.37 -15.51 9.59
N ALA A 528 -14.06 -15.98 10.79
CA ALA A 528 -15.06 -16.63 11.64
C ALA A 528 -15.89 -15.55 12.34
N VAL A 529 -17.17 -15.46 12.03
CA VAL A 529 -18.06 -14.43 12.56
C VAL A 529 -19.06 -15.07 13.51
N LYS A 530 -19.27 -14.42 14.65
CA LYS A 530 -20.29 -14.77 15.63
C LYS A 530 -21.09 -13.53 16.00
N LEU A 531 -22.39 -13.55 15.80
CA LEU A 531 -23.32 -12.48 16.11
C LEU A 531 -24.24 -12.95 17.24
N GLN A 532 -24.40 -12.16 18.30
CA GLN A 532 -25.17 -12.54 19.48
C GLN A 532 -26.18 -11.47 19.88
N ASP A 533 -27.32 -11.90 20.42
CA ASP A 533 -28.33 -11.06 21.05
C ASP A 533 -28.70 -9.83 20.21
N PHE A 534 -29.14 -10.04 18.97
CA PHE A 534 -29.58 -8.96 18.08
C PHE A 534 -31.01 -9.18 17.59
N ALA A 535 -31.75 -8.08 17.48
CA ALA A 535 -33.14 -8.11 17.04
C ALA A 535 -33.21 -8.08 15.49
N VAL A 536 -34.09 -8.90 14.94
CA VAL A 536 -34.46 -8.91 13.52
C VAL A 536 -35.98 -8.90 13.44
N SER A 537 -36.56 -7.86 12.85
CA SER A 537 -38.02 -7.67 12.79
C SER A 537 -38.65 -7.77 14.19
N SER A 538 -39.50 -8.78 14.44
CA SER A 538 -40.14 -9.06 15.73
C SER A 538 -39.45 -10.16 16.55
N GLY A 539 -38.37 -10.77 16.04
CA GLY A 539 -37.66 -11.86 16.70
C GLY A 539 -36.29 -11.45 17.26
N LEU A 540 -35.78 -12.25 18.20
CA LEU A 540 -34.46 -12.11 18.79
C LEU A 540 -33.55 -13.25 18.35
N VAL A 541 -32.47 -12.93 17.64
CA VAL A 541 -31.41 -13.90 17.34
C VAL A 541 -30.46 -13.97 18.54
N LYS A 542 -30.42 -15.12 19.21
CA LYS A 542 -29.52 -15.38 20.33
C LYS A 542 -28.09 -15.55 19.84
N GLU A 543 -27.92 -16.28 18.75
CA GLU A 543 -26.61 -16.57 18.16
C GLU A 543 -26.74 -16.84 16.67
N LEU A 544 -25.86 -16.25 15.87
CA LEU A 544 -25.63 -16.59 14.46
C LEU A 544 -24.12 -16.68 14.25
N SER A 545 -23.62 -17.84 13.85
CA SER A 545 -22.20 -18.04 13.56
C SER A 545 -21.99 -18.59 12.15
N PHE A 546 -20.90 -18.19 11.51
CA PHE A 546 -20.52 -18.65 10.17
C PHE A 546 -19.03 -18.38 9.89
N LEU A 547 -18.49 -19.10 8.91
CA LEU A 547 -17.17 -18.85 8.34
C LEU A 547 -17.33 -18.16 6.98
N ALA A 548 -16.98 -16.88 6.91
CA ALA A 548 -16.93 -16.12 5.67
C ALA A 548 -15.57 -16.30 4.99
N ASN A 549 -15.57 -16.77 3.75
CA ASN A 549 -14.40 -16.83 2.89
C ASN A 549 -14.67 -16.03 1.61
N LEU A 550 -13.91 -14.96 1.42
CA LEU A 550 -13.90 -14.12 0.23
C LEU A 550 -12.55 -14.26 -0.47
N SER A 551 -12.60 -14.43 -1.78
CA SER A 551 -11.42 -14.53 -2.65
C SER A 551 -11.77 -14.02 -4.03
N GLN A 552 -10.77 -13.82 -4.88
CA GLN A 552 -11.02 -13.47 -6.27
C GLN A 552 -11.99 -14.48 -6.91
N HIS A 553 -13.06 -13.98 -7.51
CA HIS A 553 -14.13 -14.75 -8.14
C HIS A 553 -15.01 -15.60 -7.22
N LYS A 554 -14.81 -15.63 -5.90
CA LYS A 554 -15.61 -16.51 -5.03
C LYS A 554 -15.85 -15.91 -3.65
N VAL A 555 -17.10 -15.95 -3.22
CA VAL A 555 -17.51 -15.72 -1.83
C VAL A 555 -18.26 -16.94 -1.31
N SER A 556 -18.02 -17.31 -0.06
CA SER A 556 -18.73 -18.40 0.60
C SER A 556 -18.94 -18.13 2.08
N ILE A 557 -20.11 -18.50 2.57
CA ILE A 557 -20.52 -18.49 3.96
C ILE A 557 -20.76 -19.96 4.33
N GLU A 558 -19.83 -20.53 5.07
CA GLU A 558 -19.86 -21.94 5.48
C GLU A 558 -20.20 -22.07 6.96
N LYS A 559 -20.63 -23.27 7.38
CA LYS A 559 -20.91 -23.59 8.78
C LYS A 559 -21.87 -22.57 9.43
N ILE A 560 -22.90 -22.16 8.68
CA ILE A 560 -23.96 -21.32 9.22
C ILE A 560 -24.61 -22.10 10.36
N SER A 561 -24.75 -21.46 11.52
CA SER A 561 -25.46 -21.98 12.69
C SER A 561 -26.16 -20.83 13.39
N MET A 562 -27.49 -20.86 13.39
CA MET A 562 -28.36 -19.85 14.00
C MET A 562 -29.20 -20.47 15.11
N ARG A 563 -29.39 -19.72 16.19
CA ARG A 563 -30.38 -19.94 17.24
C ARG A 563 -31.11 -18.64 17.50
N ALA A 564 -32.43 -18.66 17.41
CA ALA A 564 -33.27 -17.48 17.56
C ALA A 564 -34.58 -17.81 18.28
N VAL A 565 -35.25 -16.79 18.80
CA VAL A 565 -36.52 -16.88 19.51
C VAL A 565 -37.47 -15.85 18.91
N ASP A 566 -38.63 -16.28 18.42
CA ASP A 566 -39.64 -15.39 17.87
C ASP A 566 -40.44 -14.66 18.99
N GLY A 567 -41.36 -13.78 18.61
CA GLY A 567 -42.17 -13.00 19.56
C GLY A 567 -43.14 -13.82 20.43
N TYR A 568 -43.23 -15.14 20.20
CA TYR A 568 -44.08 -16.08 20.95
C TYR A 568 -43.24 -17.11 21.73
N ASP A 569 -41.98 -16.80 22.02
CA ASP A 569 -41.01 -17.70 22.66
C ASP A 569 -40.74 -19.00 21.86
N GLY A 570 -41.04 -18.99 20.56
CA GLY A 570 -40.76 -20.09 19.64
C GLY A 570 -39.28 -20.14 19.26
N LEU A 571 -38.60 -21.24 19.61
CA LEU A 571 -37.22 -21.49 19.22
C LEU A 571 -37.13 -21.78 17.72
N SER A 572 -36.27 -21.04 17.02
CA SER A 572 -35.88 -21.30 15.63
C SER A 572 -34.39 -21.61 15.53
N ASP A 573 -34.04 -22.57 14.69
CA ASP A 573 -32.68 -22.95 14.35
C ASP A 573 -32.43 -22.89 12.84
N LEU A 574 -31.17 -22.74 12.44
CA LEU A 574 -30.77 -22.81 11.03
C LEU A 574 -29.34 -23.27 10.93
N GLU A 575 -29.09 -24.30 10.12
CA GLU A 575 -27.75 -24.76 9.79
C GLU A 575 -27.56 -24.80 8.28
N GLY A 576 -26.35 -24.54 7.78
CA GLY A 576 -26.11 -24.69 6.35
C GLY A 576 -24.89 -23.97 5.79
N ARG A 577 -24.96 -23.71 4.49
CA ARG A 577 -23.93 -22.99 3.73
C ARG A 577 -24.53 -22.26 2.53
N ALA A 578 -23.88 -21.17 2.15
CA ALA A 578 -24.15 -20.44 0.92
C ALA A 578 -22.84 -20.10 0.21
N SER A 579 -22.80 -20.12 -1.11
CA SER A 579 -21.62 -19.68 -1.86
C SER A 579 -21.99 -19.12 -3.21
N VAL A 580 -21.21 -18.15 -3.67
CA VAL A 580 -21.28 -17.60 -5.01
C VAL A 580 -19.91 -17.69 -5.67
N ALA A 581 -19.88 -18.17 -6.90
CA ALA A 581 -18.68 -18.28 -7.70
C ALA A 581 -18.88 -17.67 -9.10
N LEU A 582 -17.97 -16.80 -9.51
CA LEU A 582 -17.83 -16.35 -10.88
C LEU A 582 -16.91 -17.28 -11.65
N SER A 583 -17.25 -17.56 -12.90
CA SER A 583 -16.32 -18.22 -13.81
C SER A 583 -15.37 -17.20 -14.45
N SER A 584 -14.18 -17.64 -14.86
CA SER A 584 -13.17 -16.78 -15.49
C SER A 584 -13.59 -16.21 -16.85
N ARG A 585 -14.63 -16.78 -17.50
CA ARG A 585 -15.15 -16.35 -18.81
C ARG A 585 -16.64 -16.02 -18.82
N GLY A 586 -17.39 -16.36 -17.76
CA GLY A 586 -18.85 -16.27 -17.75
C GLY A 586 -19.37 -14.96 -17.20
N MET A 587 -20.50 -14.54 -17.78
CA MET A 587 -21.25 -13.35 -17.35
C MET A 587 -22.24 -13.62 -16.21
N ARG A 588 -22.48 -14.89 -15.85
CA ARG A 588 -23.51 -15.32 -14.88
C ARG A 588 -22.86 -15.92 -13.62
N PRO A 589 -23.07 -15.35 -12.42
CA PRO A 589 -22.62 -15.93 -11.15
C PRO A 589 -23.34 -17.24 -10.83
N LYS A 590 -22.60 -18.22 -10.29
CA LYS A 590 -23.15 -19.49 -9.79
C LYS A 590 -23.40 -19.42 -8.29
N VAL A 591 -24.66 -19.49 -7.88
CA VAL A 591 -25.11 -19.45 -6.49
C VAL A 591 -25.46 -20.86 -6.01
N PHE A 592 -25.00 -21.21 -4.81
CA PHE A 592 -25.36 -22.45 -4.15
C PHE A 592 -25.86 -22.11 -2.74
N VAL A 593 -27.05 -22.56 -2.39
CA VAL A 593 -27.64 -22.41 -1.05
C VAL A 593 -28.11 -23.78 -0.58
N SER A 594 -27.67 -24.19 0.60
CA SER A 594 -28.13 -25.43 1.25
C SER A 594 -28.36 -25.13 2.73
N LEU A 595 -29.62 -25.14 3.15
CA LEU A 595 -30.06 -24.80 4.49
C LEU A 595 -30.94 -25.91 5.06
N LYS A 596 -30.77 -26.19 6.35
CA LYS A 596 -31.58 -27.12 7.11
C LYS A 596 -32.00 -26.53 8.45
N SER A 597 -33.18 -26.90 8.92
CA SER A 597 -33.71 -26.44 10.19
C SER A 597 -34.66 -27.48 10.79
N ALA A 598 -34.64 -27.64 12.11
CA ALA A 598 -35.68 -28.38 12.82
C ALA A 598 -36.95 -27.52 12.94
N ARG A 599 -36.81 -26.25 13.29
CA ARG A 599 -37.92 -25.30 13.36
C ARG A 599 -37.48 -23.93 12.88
N TYR A 600 -38.25 -23.31 12.00
CA TYR A 600 -37.94 -21.97 11.48
C TYR A 600 -39.18 -21.09 11.46
N SER A 601 -39.03 -19.84 11.90
CA SER A 601 -40.12 -18.86 11.96
C SER A 601 -39.95 -17.77 10.91
N ASP A 602 -41.05 -17.37 10.28
CA ASP A 602 -41.12 -16.27 9.33
C ASP A 602 -40.82 -14.90 9.95
N ALA A 603 -40.79 -14.80 11.28
CA ALA A 603 -40.28 -13.64 12.01
C ALA A 603 -38.84 -13.27 11.61
N PHE A 604 -38.06 -14.25 11.12
CA PHE A 604 -36.68 -14.07 10.65
C PHE A 604 -36.57 -14.00 9.12
N LEU A 605 -37.70 -13.99 8.40
CA LEU A 605 -37.76 -13.81 6.95
C LEU A 605 -38.26 -12.42 6.61
N ARG A 606 -37.62 -11.79 5.63
CA ARG A 606 -38.14 -10.57 5.02
C ARG A 606 -38.52 -10.88 3.58
N LEU A 607 -39.76 -11.33 3.39
CA LEU A 607 -40.33 -11.58 2.07
C LEU A 607 -41.05 -10.32 1.54
N PRO A 608 -41.20 -10.19 0.21
CA PRO A 608 -42.16 -9.28 -0.37
C PRO A 608 -43.54 -9.50 0.25
N LYS A 609 -44.31 -8.43 0.49
CA LYS A 609 -45.67 -8.56 1.02
C LYS A 609 -46.56 -9.15 -0.09
N PHE A 610 -46.78 -10.46 -0.06
CA PHE A 610 -47.64 -11.16 -1.03
C PHE A 610 -49.13 -10.88 -0.81
N VAL A 611 -49.50 -10.44 0.40
CA VAL A 611 -50.87 -10.21 0.83
C VAL A 611 -50.98 -8.83 1.46
N GLU A 612 -51.90 -8.02 0.95
CA GLU A 612 -52.26 -6.72 1.52
C GLU A 612 -53.50 -6.87 2.41
N GLN A 613 -53.39 -6.35 3.63
CA GLN A 613 -54.51 -6.26 4.55
C GLN A 613 -55.23 -4.93 4.28
N VAL A 614 -56.45 -4.99 3.76
CA VAL A 614 -57.27 -3.79 3.58
C VAL A 614 -58.08 -3.59 4.87
N ALA A 615 -57.72 -2.56 5.64
CA ALA A 615 -58.59 -2.08 6.71
C ALA A 615 -59.82 -1.44 6.05
N GLU A 616 -61.03 -1.94 6.31
CA GLU A 616 -62.25 -1.25 5.93
C GLU A 616 -62.23 0.15 6.57
N ALA A 617 -62.37 1.20 5.74
CA ALA A 617 -62.51 2.56 6.21
C ALA A 617 -63.72 2.65 7.16
N PRO A 618 -63.64 3.41 8.26
CA PRO A 618 -64.79 3.59 9.14
C PRO A 618 -65.87 4.36 8.37
N THR A 619 -66.88 3.65 7.88
CA THR A 619 -68.09 4.28 7.38
C THR A 619 -68.83 4.88 8.57
N ASN A 620 -68.83 6.20 8.64
CA ASN A 620 -69.73 6.96 9.51
C ASN A 620 -71.17 6.72 9.07
N ALA A 621 -71.82 5.71 9.63
CA ALA A 621 -73.27 5.58 9.62
C ALA A 621 -73.69 4.88 10.91
N ALA A 622 -74.32 5.65 11.80
CA ALA A 622 -75.03 5.13 12.94
C ALA A 622 -76.27 4.37 12.46
N SER A 623 -76.23 3.04 12.49
CA SER A 623 -77.43 2.21 12.66
C SER A 623 -77.05 0.84 13.23
N SER A 624 -78.02 0.28 13.93
CA SER A 624 -77.95 -0.73 14.98
C SER A 624 -77.67 -2.17 14.52
N SER A 625 -77.09 -2.92 15.46
CA SER A 625 -77.30 -4.36 15.70
C SER A 625 -77.02 -5.34 14.55
N HIS A 626 -75.78 -5.80 14.43
CA HIS A 626 -75.41 -7.22 14.51
C HIS A 626 -73.89 -7.34 14.73
N ARG A 627 -73.48 -8.10 15.74
CA ARG A 627 -72.08 -8.39 16.05
C ARG A 627 -71.57 -9.46 15.07
N GLY A 628 -71.37 -9.05 13.82
CA GLY A 628 -70.64 -9.83 12.83
C GLY A 628 -69.14 -9.62 13.03
N GLU A 629 -68.39 -10.71 13.07
CA GLU A 629 -66.93 -10.70 13.06
C GLU A 629 -66.39 -9.80 11.97
N LYS A 630 -65.42 -8.93 12.32
CA LYS A 630 -64.56 -8.28 11.34
C LYS A 630 -63.76 -9.38 10.63
N SER A 631 -64.23 -9.81 9.47
CA SER A 631 -63.43 -10.63 8.59
C SER A 631 -62.38 -9.72 7.95
N ASP A 632 -61.13 -9.83 8.37
CA ASP A 632 -60.02 -9.21 7.65
C ASP A 632 -60.00 -9.78 6.23
N LYS A 633 -60.41 -8.98 5.23
CA LYS A 633 -60.30 -9.36 3.82
C LYS A 633 -58.85 -9.19 3.39
N PHE A 634 -58.17 -10.32 3.25
CA PHE A 634 -56.86 -10.40 2.64
C PHE A 634 -56.99 -10.33 1.12
N LEU A 635 -56.42 -9.30 0.49
CA LEU A 635 -56.31 -9.18 -0.97
C LEU A 635 -54.89 -9.56 -1.39
N TRP A 636 -54.76 -10.34 -2.45
CA TRP A 636 -53.47 -10.57 -3.10
C TRP A 636 -52.90 -9.24 -3.58
N SER A 637 -51.61 -9.00 -3.34
CA SER A 637 -50.98 -7.77 -3.82
C SER A 637 -51.03 -7.72 -5.35
N SER A 638 -51.45 -6.58 -5.90
CA SER A 638 -51.45 -6.32 -7.35
C SER A 638 -50.09 -5.82 -7.85
N ARG A 639 -49.11 -5.63 -6.96
CA ARG A 639 -47.76 -5.21 -7.34
C ARG A 639 -47.01 -6.40 -7.97
N PRO A 640 -46.40 -6.23 -9.16
CA PRO A 640 -45.60 -7.29 -9.77
C PRO A 640 -44.44 -7.66 -8.83
N ILE A 641 -44.16 -8.96 -8.74
CA ILE A 641 -43.02 -9.48 -8.00
C ILE A 641 -41.77 -9.23 -8.86
N ASP A 642 -40.91 -8.30 -8.45
CA ASP A 642 -39.63 -8.07 -9.13
C ASP A 642 -38.65 -9.19 -8.79
N LEU A 643 -38.38 -10.06 -9.76
CA LEU A 643 -37.37 -11.12 -9.69
C LEU A 643 -36.18 -10.87 -10.63
N ALA A 644 -36.08 -9.67 -11.23
CA ALA A 644 -35.04 -9.36 -12.21
C ALA A 644 -33.62 -9.50 -11.65
N SER A 645 -33.44 -9.30 -10.33
CA SER A 645 -32.14 -9.52 -9.65
C SER A 645 -31.64 -10.97 -9.71
N PHE A 646 -32.52 -11.95 -10.00
CA PHE A 646 -32.17 -13.36 -10.14
C PHE A 646 -31.99 -13.79 -11.61
N GLU A 647 -32.37 -12.95 -12.58
CA GLU A 647 -32.29 -13.27 -14.01
C GLU A 647 -30.85 -13.52 -14.48
N GLY A 648 -29.87 -12.82 -13.89
CA GLY A 648 -28.45 -12.97 -14.20
C GLY A 648 -27.73 -14.11 -13.48
N LEU A 649 -28.42 -14.86 -12.61
CA LEU A 649 -27.82 -15.88 -11.75
C LEU A 649 -28.09 -17.29 -12.29
N ASP A 650 -27.13 -18.19 -12.07
CA ASP A 650 -27.32 -19.63 -12.22
C ASP A 650 -27.07 -20.29 -10.85
N GLY A 651 -27.59 -21.49 -10.60
CA GLY A 651 -27.38 -22.09 -9.29
C GLY A 651 -28.34 -23.19 -8.86
N SER A 652 -28.26 -23.53 -7.57
CA SER A 652 -29.19 -24.43 -6.91
C SER A 652 -29.51 -23.96 -5.50
N ILE A 653 -30.78 -24.10 -5.12
CA ILE A 653 -31.29 -23.81 -3.78
C ILE A 653 -31.88 -25.11 -3.22
N GLU A 654 -31.39 -25.49 -2.05
CA GLU A 654 -31.88 -26.63 -1.28
C GLU A 654 -32.20 -26.16 0.14
N ILE A 655 -33.47 -26.27 0.54
CA ILE A 655 -33.95 -25.87 1.87
C ILE A 655 -34.81 -27.00 2.43
N HIS A 656 -34.45 -27.48 3.63
CA HIS A 656 -35.18 -28.51 4.36
C HIS A 656 -35.53 -28.02 5.76
N VAL A 657 -36.82 -27.84 6.07
CA VAL A 657 -37.29 -27.38 7.37
C VAL A 657 -38.32 -28.36 7.90
N LYS A 658 -38.07 -28.99 9.06
CA LYS A 658 -39.04 -29.95 9.62
C LYS A 658 -40.34 -29.26 10.05
N GLU A 659 -40.25 -28.07 10.65
CA GLU A 659 -41.40 -27.25 11.02
C GLU A 659 -41.18 -25.78 10.63
N LEU A 660 -41.88 -25.32 9.59
CA LEU A 660 -41.87 -23.92 9.16
C LEU A 660 -43.12 -23.21 9.69
N PHE A 661 -42.91 -22.21 10.54
CA PHE A 661 -43.96 -21.31 11.02
C PHE A 661 -44.04 -20.12 10.07
N PHE A 662 -45.17 -19.98 9.36
CA PHE A 662 -45.35 -18.93 8.37
C PHE A 662 -46.80 -18.45 8.33
N GLY A 663 -47.01 -17.13 8.44
CA GLY A 663 -48.34 -16.51 8.42
C GLY A 663 -49.29 -17.04 9.50
N GLY A 664 -48.75 -17.40 10.68
CA GLY A 664 -49.52 -17.99 11.78
C GLY A 664 -49.88 -19.48 11.60
N ARG A 665 -49.34 -20.15 10.57
CA ARG A 665 -49.55 -21.59 10.31
C ARG A 665 -48.24 -22.36 10.50
N VAL A 666 -48.36 -23.66 10.76
CA VAL A 666 -47.23 -24.60 10.79
C VAL A 666 -47.28 -25.48 9.56
N PHE A 667 -46.19 -25.49 8.82
CA PHE A 667 -45.94 -26.37 7.68
C PHE A 667 -44.88 -27.39 8.08
N SER A 668 -45.24 -28.68 8.05
CA SER A 668 -44.34 -29.76 8.41
C SER A 668 -43.65 -30.35 7.17
N ASP A 669 -42.45 -30.89 7.33
CA ASP A 669 -41.64 -31.49 6.26
C ASP A 669 -41.44 -30.57 5.04
N PHE A 670 -41.28 -29.27 5.29
CA PHE A 670 -41.08 -28.27 4.24
C PHE A 670 -39.77 -28.54 3.50
N THR A 671 -39.85 -28.84 2.21
CA THR A 671 -38.73 -29.10 1.33
C THR A 671 -38.82 -28.22 0.10
N TRP A 672 -37.78 -27.44 -0.18
CA TRP A 672 -37.65 -26.65 -1.40
C TRP A 672 -36.35 -27.00 -2.13
N LEU A 673 -36.48 -27.59 -3.30
CA LEU A 673 -35.42 -27.89 -4.26
C LEU A 673 -35.68 -27.09 -5.54
N SER A 674 -34.71 -26.28 -5.94
CA SER A 674 -34.77 -25.59 -7.22
C SER A 674 -33.40 -25.38 -7.85
N THR A 675 -33.41 -25.25 -9.17
CA THR A 675 -32.25 -24.90 -9.98
C THR A 675 -32.52 -23.61 -10.73
N LEU A 676 -31.54 -22.72 -10.77
CA LEU A 676 -31.58 -21.49 -11.57
C LEU A 676 -30.66 -21.68 -12.77
N LYS A 677 -31.19 -21.47 -13.97
CA LYS A 677 -30.41 -21.54 -15.20
C LYS A 677 -31.00 -20.59 -16.23
N GLU A 678 -30.16 -19.73 -16.79
CA GLU A 678 -30.52 -18.90 -17.95
C GLU A 678 -31.81 -18.06 -17.74
N GLY A 679 -31.97 -17.51 -16.54
CA GLY A 679 -33.11 -16.66 -16.18
C GLY A 679 -34.39 -17.45 -15.86
N VAL A 680 -34.31 -18.78 -15.76
CA VAL A 680 -35.43 -19.63 -15.35
C VAL A 680 -35.07 -20.34 -14.06
N MET A 681 -35.96 -20.25 -13.07
CA MET A 681 -35.92 -21.11 -11.89
C MET A 681 -36.81 -22.32 -12.13
N SER A 682 -36.20 -23.50 -12.22
CA SER A 682 -36.92 -24.76 -12.19
C SER A 682 -37.14 -25.17 -10.73
N MET A 683 -38.40 -25.19 -10.33
CA MET A 683 -38.87 -25.70 -9.04
C MET A 683 -39.01 -27.21 -9.15
N ASP A 684 -37.95 -27.94 -8.85
CA ASP A 684 -37.92 -29.40 -8.93
C ASP A 684 -38.88 -30.03 -7.91
N LYS A 685 -38.93 -29.46 -6.70
CA LYS A 685 -39.84 -29.87 -5.64
C LYS A 685 -40.03 -28.76 -4.60
N LEU A 686 -41.27 -28.35 -4.38
CA LEU A 686 -41.68 -27.62 -3.20
C LEU A 686 -42.77 -28.44 -2.50
N HIS A 687 -42.42 -29.06 -1.39
CA HIS A 687 -43.28 -29.97 -0.64
C HIS A 687 -43.50 -29.44 0.77
N PHE A 688 -44.72 -29.57 1.29
CA PHE A 688 -45.00 -29.39 2.71
C PHE A 688 -46.31 -30.07 3.11
N THR A 689 -46.42 -30.38 4.39
CA THR A 689 -47.62 -30.91 5.02
C THR A 689 -48.29 -29.81 5.86
N GLN A 690 -49.61 -29.70 5.79
CA GLN A 690 -50.41 -28.78 6.60
C GLN A 690 -51.41 -29.57 7.48
N GLY A 691 -51.28 -29.45 8.79
CA GLY A 691 -52.11 -30.23 9.73
C GLY A 691 -51.78 -31.74 9.70
N LYS A 692 -52.75 -32.62 10.03
CA LYS A 692 -52.51 -34.08 10.16
C LYS A 692 -52.52 -34.85 8.84
N LYS A 693 -53.08 -34.29 7.76
CA LYS A 693 -53.31 -35.00 6.48
C LYS A 693 -53.06 -34.15 5.24
N GLY A 694 -53.00 -32.83 5.38
CA GLY A 694 -52.87 -31.94 4.23
C GLY A 694 -51.49 -32.08 3.60
N VAL A 695 -51.39 -32.41 2.32
CA VAL A 695 -50.12 -32.51 1.59
C VAL A 695 -50.18 -31.59 0.40
N VAL A 696 -49.10 -30.81 0.20
CA VAL A 696 -48.93 -29.92 -0.95
C VAL A 696 -47.60 -30.24 -1.62
N ASP A 697 -47.65 -30.49 -2.91
CA ASP A 697 -46.49 -30.62 -3.80
C ASP A 697 -46.63 -29.64 -4.95
N ILE A 698 -45.61 -28.82 -5.15
CA ILE A 698 -45.52 -27.82 -6.21
C ILE A 698 -44.24 -28.09 -7.01
N SER A 699 -44.38 -28.12 -8.33
CA SER A 699 -43.25 -28.19 -9.26
C SER A 699 -43.52 -27.33 -10.49
N GLY A 700 -42.48 -26.94 -11.21
CA GLY A 700 -42.65 -26.16 -12.44
C GLY A 700 -41.52 -25.17 -12.69
N ASN A 701 -41.76 -24.17 -13.54
CA ASN A 701 -40.78 -23.18 -13.93
C ASN A 701 -41.28 -21.77 -13.67
N ILE A 702 -40.38 -20.92 -13.19
CA ILE A 702 -40.60 -19.50 -12.95
C ILE A 702 -39.58 -18.73 -13.80
N GLY A 703 -40.04 -17.94 -14.76
CA GLY A 703 -39.20 -17.00 -15.51
C GLY A 703 -38.86 -15.80 -14.63
N MET A 704 -37.56 -15.57 -14.41
CA MET A 704 -37.01 -14.47 -13.64
C MET A 704 -36.82 -13.27 -14.57
N GLY A 705 -37.51 -12.16 -14.29
CA GLY A 705 -37.44 -10.92 -15.08
C GLY A 705 -38.43 -9.88 -14.57
N GLU A 706 -38.47 -8.70 -15.20
CA GLU A 706 -39.38 -7.61 -14.81
C GLU A 706 -40.87 -8.00 -14.93
N VAL A 707 -41.19 -8.85 -15.90
CA VAL A 707 -42.48 -9.53 -16.02
C VAL A 707 -42.22 -11.02 -15.83
N SER A 708 -42.36 -11.48 -14.58
CA SER A 708 -42.15 -12.89 -14.25
C SER A 708 -43.22 -13.76 -14.94
N SER A 709 -42.80 -14.86 -15.56
CA SER A 709 -43.72 -15.87 -16.12
C SER A 709 -43.79 -17.09 -15.21
N LEU A 710 -44.97 -17.71 -15.10
CA LEU A 710 -45.21 -18.78 -14.14
C LEU A 710 -45.86 -19.97 -14.83
N SER A 711 -45.21 -21.13 -14.74
CA SER A 711 -45.77 -22.41 -15.14
C SER A 711 -45.60 -23.39 -13.98
N LEU A 712 -46.66 -23.59 -13.20
CA LEU A 712 -46.64 -24.46 -12.01
C LEU A 712 -47.68 -25.57 -12.13
N VAL A 713 -47.29 -26.75 -11.64
CA VAL A 713 -48.19 -27.83 -11.30
C VAL A 713 -48.30 -27.87 -9.78
N VAL A 714 -49.52 -27.70 -9.28
CA VAL A 714 -49.83 -27.77 -7.84
C VAL A 714 -50.69 -29.00 -7.61
N SER A 715 -50.21 -29.93 -6.78
CA SER A 715 -50.99 -31.03 -6.23
C SER A 715 -51.25 -30.75 -4.76
N ALA A 716 -52.52 -30.70 -4.37
CA ALA A 716 -52.93 -30.42 -3.01
C ALA A 716 -54.05 -31.37 -2.59
N SER A 717 -53.89 -32.03 -1.45
CA SER A 717 -54.90 -32.91 -0.85
C SER A 717 -55.11 -32.55 0.61
N ASP A 718 -56.36 -32.52 1.09
CA ASP A 718 -56.72 -32.28 2.49
C ASP A 718 -56.16 -30.97 3.11
N VAL A 719 -55.99 -29.94 2.28
CA VAL A 719 -55.44 -28.62 2.64
C VAL A 719 -56.55 -27.67 3.10
N SER A 720 -56.35 -26.95 4.20
CA SER A 720 -57.30 -25.94 4.66
C SER A 720 -57.02 -24.57 4.03
N ILE A 721 -57.92 -24.11 3.15
CA ILE A 721 -57.89 -22.79 2.53
C ILE A 721 -58.91 -21.90 3.27
N GLY A 722 -58.46 -20.83 3.94
CA GLY A 722 -59.30 -19.93 4.74
C GLY A 722 -58.81 -19.74 6.19
N ALA A 723 -59.33 -18.73 6.89
CA ALA A 723 -58.96 -18.43 8.28
C ALA A 723 -59.30 -19.60 9.20
N VAL A 724 -58.34 -20.04 10.00
CA VAL A 724 -58.58 -21.00 11.08
C VAL A 724 -59.07 -20.19 12.27
N ASP A 725 -60.34 -20.37 12.63
CA ASP A 725 -60.88 -19.84 13.86
C ASP A 725 -60.07 -20.36 15.06
N PRO A 726 -59.49 -19.49 15.92
CA PRO A 726 -58.69 -19.94 17.05
C PRO A 726 -59.48 -20.68 18.14
N LYS A 727 -60.76 -21.00 17.95
CA LYS A 727 -61.63 -21.59 18.96
C LYS A 727 -62.62 -22.60 18.38
N SER A 728 -62.19 -23.84 18.18
CA SER A 728 -63.11 -24.98 18.22
C SER A 728 -62.43 -26.26 18.66
N ASP A 729 -61.90 -26.27 19.89
CA ASP A 729 -61.59 -27.53 20.56
C ASP A 729 -61.92 -27.46 22.07
N GLN A 730 -63.19 -27.18 22.38
CA GLN A 730 -63.81 -27.56 23.65
C GLN A 730 -65.29 -27.90 23.42
N SER A 731 -65.56 -29.12 22.97
CA SER A 731 -66.87 -29.76 23.16
C SER A 731 -66.72 -31.27 23.05
N LYS A 732 -66.59 -31.92 24.22
CA LYS A 732 -67.28 -33.17 24.58
C LYS A 732 -66.83 -33.61 25.97
N GLY A 733 -67.77 -33.62 26.91
CA GLY A 733 -67.53 -34.17 28.25
C GLY A 733 -68.58 -33.90 29.34
N GLY A 734 -69.79 -33.45 29.01
CA GLY A 734 -70.88 -33.36 29.99
C GLY A 734 -71.45 -34.75 30.32
N LYS A 735 -70.93 -35.42 31.35
CA LYS A 735 -71.63 -36.52 32.01
C LYS A 735 -72.57 -35.94 33.06
N GLY A 736 -73.87 -36.11 32.84
CA GLY A 736 -74.88 -35.88 33.86
C GLY A 736 -74.70 -36.81 35.06
N LYS A 737 -74.90 -36.27 36.27
CA LYS A 737 -75.23 -37.06 37.46
C LYS A 737 -76.55 -36.53 38.04
N ARG A 738 -77.51 -37.45 38.09
CA ARG A 738 -78.75 -37.37 38.87
C ARG A 738 -78.44 -37.43 40.36
N ALA A 739 -79.37 -36.87 41.14
CA ALA A 739 -79.45 -36.94 42.59
C ALA A 739 -79.41 -38.38 43.13
N CYS A 740 -78.54 -38.57 44.13
CA CYS A 740 -78.75 -39.19 45.45
C CYS A 740 -77.36 -39.40 46.08
#